data_AF-A0A101I5V1-F1
#
_entry.id   AF-A0A101I5V1-F1
#
_cell.length_a   1.000
_cell.length_b   1.000
_cell.length_c   1.000
_cell.angle_alpha   90.00
_cell.angle_beta   90.00
_cell.angle_gamma   90.00
#
_symmetry.space_group_name_H-M   'P 1'
#
loop_
_entity.id
_entity.type
_entity.pdbx_description
1 polymer ?
#
loop_
_entity_poly.entity_id
_entity_poly.type
_entity_poly.pdbx_seq_one_letter_code
_entity_poly.pdbx_strand_id
1 'polypeptide(L)'
;LSSTANPGNITMDSNKTVTATFTIKKYTIAASANPPAGGTANGGGTYNHGQAVNLVASASVGYEFVNWTENGVQVSTSSTYSFTATGNRTLVANFRLKIYTIAATAETGGNITPSGNVNVTHGSNQSFTITPNTGYNIEDVKVDGVLIGDVTNYTFNNVMSNHSIEVSFKLKAYTINATANPSAGGTANGGGTYNHGQTVNVVASANTGYEFVNWTENGVQVSANTAYSFTATGNRTLVANFSTQQETGGFKVANSWGIGGWEKVPDGFLFITYEAMKKNGVFCFITDPRDDYEPRAIAVFKISHSVRDDCDIYVGVGNPSSPSREKKFDDYYYRGGPFPFPDNKIVLDISEFLPFDNEAIYLKVYDRLKTSTTGTIEFFSVEIYSDYASKVPSAVYTSSQTPKSTANGSSVNVQIPNITVLSSPPFQLETFGAGISSALLERMKEQMGIYEEGRNYNEVINGYGTGLRPPSLEEWEEIRESWYEIIPFSPQDTLPAYVDHSSSIYFPPIGNQGNKGSCVAFSIGYYISTFYEARDRQWDLSSADWIGGYYGAPSTNYQDRIFSPDFIYHQINRGIDGGSAYQDALKVISNVGVSTWKEMPYNTSSCTSWPSESAWREAPRYRSYSNVMAIMQVTSDQHIQTLKSYLDSGYLVAISIDANKYSKMTQNDVWNSTNYTNPNTNHANTIVGYDDNMSSQ
;
A
#
# COMPACT_ATOMS: atom_id res chain seq x y z
N LEU A 1 -114.85 73.63 -44.03
CA LEU A 1 -115.03 72.33 -43.32
C LEU A 1 -114.01 72.26 -42.20
N SER A 2 -114.41 71.96 -40.98
CA SER A 2 -113.54 71.44 -39.92
C SER A 2 -113.72 69.92 -39.83
N SER A 3 -113.57 69.22 -40.96
CA SER A 3 -113.74 67.76 -41.09
C SER A 3 -112.43 67.12 -41.52
N THR A 4 -112.10 65.98 -40.92
CA THR A 4 -110.93 65.14 -41.25
C THR A 4 -111.30 63.96 -42.16
N ALA A 5 -112.55 63.87 -42.62
CA ALA A 5 -113.01 62.80 -43.49
C ALA A 5 -112.43 62.93 -44.91
N ASN A 6 -111.92 61.82 -45.46
CA ASN A 6 -111.37 61.76 -46.80
C ASN A 6 -111.91 60.53 -47.57
N PRO A 7 -112.73 60.71 -48.62
CA PRO A 7 -113.12 61.99 -49.22
C PRO A 7 -114.13 62.75 -48.35
N GLY A 8 -113.92 64.07 -48.24
CA GLY A 8 -114.87 64.98 -47.60
C GLY A 8 -115.88 65.48 -48.64
N ASN A 9 -117.16 65.14 -48.46
CA ASN A 9 -118.23 65.62 -49.33
C ASN A 9 -118.66 67.04 -48.93
N ILE A 10 -118.76 67.94 -49.90
CA ILE A 10 -119.22 69.31 -49.71
C ILE A 10 -120.47 69.53 -50.55
N THR A 11 -121.58 69.88 -49.90
CA THR A 11 -122.77 70.35 -50.58
C THR A 11 -122.58 71.81 -50.97
N MET A 12 -122.67 72.10 -52.27
CA MET A 12 -122.48 73.42 -52.85
C MET A 12 -123.83 74.13 -52.99
N ASP A 13 -124.18 74.91 -51.97
CA ASP A 13 -125.34 75.80 -51.90
C ASP A 13 -124.96 77.28 -52.09
N SER A 14 -123.66 77.58 -52.07
CA SER A 14 -123.08 78.88 -52.41
C SER A 14 -121.63 78.71 -52.87
N ASN A 15 -121.00 79.78 -53.37
CA ASN A 15 -119.55 79.80 -53.54
C ASN A 15 -118.88 79.52 -52.18
N LYS A 16 -118.00 78.51 -52.12
CA LYS A 16 -117.22 78.15 -50.93
C LYS A 16 -115.75 78.01 -51.30
N THR A 17 -114.86 78.56 -50.48
CA THR A 17 -113.42 78.33 -50.57
C THR A 17 -113.04 77.15 -49.68
N VAL A 18 -112.38 76.17 -50.26
CA VAL A 18 -111.90 74.98 -49.55
C VAL A 18 -110.38 75.00 -49.58
N THR A 19 -109.78 75.21 -48.42
CA THR A 19 -108.33 75.13 -48.26
C THR A 19 -107.97 73.76 -47.69
N ALA A 20 -107.21 72.97 -48.45
CA ALA A 20 -106.59 71.76 -47.93
C ALA A 20 -105.24 72.12 -47.33
N THR A 21 -105.08 71.90 -46.03
CA THR A 21 -103.81 72.11 -45.34
C THR A 21 -103.09 70.77 -45.22
N PHE A 22 -102.00 70.61 -45.96
CA PHE A 22 -101.14 69.44 -45.84
C PHE A 22 -99.99 69.77 -44.91
N THR A 23 -99.82 68.97 -43.87
CA THR A 23 -98.64 69.03 -43.00
C THR A 23 -97.70 67.89 -43.41
N ILE A 24 -96.41 68.21 -43.53
CA ILE A 24 -95.40 67.18 -43.82
C ILE A 24 -95.38 66.18 -42.66
N LYS A 25 -95.41 64.89 -42.99
CA LYS A 25 -95.27 63.83 -41.97
C LYS A 25 -93.90 63.99 -41.31
N LYS A 26 -93.87 63.92 -39.98
CA LYS A 26 -92.65 63.94 -39.19
C LYS A 26 -92.43 62.56 -38.58
N TYR A 27 -91.17 62.11 -38.56
CA TYR A 27 -90.78 60.85 -37.96
C TYR A 27 -89.74 61.06 -36.88
N THR A 28 -89.87 60.32 -35.79
CA THR A 28 -88.93 60.32 -34.68
C THR A 28 -87.91 59.20 -34.87
N ILE A 29 -86.64 59.57 -34.87
CA ILE A 29 -85.50 58.66 -34.86
C ILE A 29 -84.91 58.70 -33.46
N ALA A 30 -85.11 57.62 -32.70
CA ALA A 30 -84.45 57.45 -31.41
C ALA A 30 -83.08 56.81 -31.63
N ALA A 31 -82.03 57.40 -31.06
CA ALA A 31 -80.68 56.85 -31.06
C ALA A 31 -80.21 56.70 -29.61
N SER A 32 -79.68 55.54 -29.24
CA SER A 32 -79.18 55.27 -27.89
C SER A 32 -77.91 54.42 -27.91
N ALA A 33 -77.07 54.55 -26.88
CA ALA A 33 -75.88 53.73 -26.68
C ALA A 33 -76.18 52.51 -25.80
N ASN A 34 -75.60 51.36 -26.14
CA ASN A 34 -75.71 50.14 -25.37
C ASN A 34 -74.34 49.42 -25.25
N PRO A 35 -73.79 49.24 -24.03
CA PRO A 35 -74.27 49.82 -22.78
C PRO A 35 -74.14 51.37 -22.81
N PRO A 36 -74.91 52.12 -22.00
CA PRO A 36 -74.81 53.58 -21.95
C PRO A 36 -73.41 54.10 -21.60
N ALA A 37 -72.64 53.36 -20.79
CA ALA A 37 -71.25 53.69 -20.46
C ALA A 37 -70.29 53.53 -21.66
N GLY A 38 -70.68 52.76 -22.67
CA GLY A 38 -69.80 52.37 -23.77
C GLY A 38 -69.53 53.47 -24.79
N GLY A 39 -70.35 54.52 -24.81
CA GLY A 39 -70.18 55.64 -25.72
C GLY A 39 -71.42 56.50 -25.85
N THR A 40 -71.44 57.34 -26.87
CA THR A 40 -72.58 58.19 -27.22
C THR A 40 -73.13 57.83 -28.59
N ALA A 41 -74.43 58.02 -28.76
CA ALA A 41 -75.17 57.81 -30.00
C ALA A 41 -75.85 59.14 -30.38
N ASN A 42 -75.26 59.87 -31.33
CA ASN A 42 -75.68 61.22 -31.71
C ASN A 42 -76.43 61.21 -33.05
N GLY A 43 -77.27 62.23 -33.29
CA GLY A 43 -78.05 62.38 -34.52
C GLY A 43 -79.50 61.86 -34.46
N GLY A 44 -79.98 61.48 -33.27
CA GLY A 44 -81.41 61.22 -33.05
C GLY A 44 -82.23 62.53 -33.00
N GLY A 45 -83.52 62.45 -33.31
CA GLY A 45 -84.40 63.63 -33.36
C GLY A 45 -85.67 63.43 -34.17
N THR A 46 -86.42 64.51 -34.42
CA THR A 46 -87.61 64.50 -35.28
C THR A 46 -87.27 65.09 -36.64
N TYR A 47 -87.53 64.33 -37.71
CA TYR A 47 -87.16 64.66 -39.08
C TYR A 47 -88.41 64.71 -39.97
N ASN A 48 -88.39 65.59 -40.98
CA ASN A 48 -89.45 65.63 -42.00
C ASN A 48 -89.34 64.40 -42.92
N HIS A 49 -90.48 63.91 -43.43
CA HIS A 49 -90.52 62.81 -44.40
C HIS A 49 -89.60 63.11 -45.60
N GLY A 50 -88.62 62.23 -45.87
CA GLY A 50 -87.66 62.38 -46.96
C GLY A 50 -86.35 63.10 -46.60
N GLN A 51 -86.20 63.60 -45.37
CA GLN A 51 -84.96 64.24 -44.91
C GLN A 51 -83.86 63.20 -44.59
N ALA A 52 -82.60 63.52 -44.89
CA ALA A 52 -81.45 62.69 -44.53
C ALA A 52 -81.16 62.76 -43.01
N VAL A 53 -80.90 61.59 -42.43
CA VAL A 53 -80.52 61.37 -41.04
C VAL A 53 -79.11 60.81 -41.02
N ASN A 54 -78.23 61.37 -40.19
CA ASN A 54 -76.85 60.93 -40.01
C ASN A 54 -76.62 60.63 -38.54
N LEU A 55 -76.56 59.35 -38.19
CA LEU A 55 -76.20 58.92 -36.84
C LEU A 55 -74.69 58.77 -36.72
N VAL A 56 -74.13 59.14 -35.57
CA VAL A 56 -72.71 59.01 -35.25
C VAL A 56 -72.55 58.39 -33.87
N ALA A 57 -71.83 57.27 -33.81
CA ALA A 57 -71.45 56.62 -32.57
C ALA A 57 -70.02 57.01 -32.22
N SER A 58 -69.80 57.45 -30.97
CA SER A 58 -68.46 57.75 -30.45
C SER A 58 -68.23 56.93 -29.19
N ALA A 59 -67.26 56.01 -29.23
CA ALA A 59 -66.94 55.13 -28.11
C ALA A 59 -66.24 55.88 -26.97
N SER A 60 -66.59 55.56 -25.73
CA SER A 60 -65.88 56.01 -24.53
C SER A 60 -64.49 55.34 -24.43
N VAL A 61 -63.57 55.94 -23.67
CA VAL A 61 -62.26 55.32 -23.36
C VAL A 61 -62.48 53.92 -22.78
N GLY A 62 -61.73 52.95 -23.32
CA GLY A 62 -61.85 51.53 -22.95
C GLY A 62 -62.96 50.75 -23.66
N TYR A 63 -63.78 51.39 -24.48
CA TYR A 63 -64.77 50.72 -25.33
C TYR A 63 -64.41 50.82 -26.80
N GLU A 64 -64.98 49.93 -27.60
CA GLU A 64 -65.00 50.01 -29.05
C GLU A 64 -66.43 49.91 -29.58
N PHE A 65 -66.71 50.66 -30.65
CA PHE A 65 -67.99 50.58 -31.35
C PHE A 65 -68.06 49.26 -32.12
N VAL A 66 -69.18 48.54 -31.98
CA VAL A 66 -69.41 47.25 -32.61
C VAL A 66 -70.28 47.43 -33.86
N ASN A 67 -71.50 47.95 -33.69
CA ASN A 67 -72.45 48.14 -34.77
C ASN A 67 -73.64 49.03 -34.36
N TRP A 68 -74.42 49.44 -35.35
CA TRP A 68 -75.78 49.94 -35.18
C TRP A 68 -76.77 48.80 -35.38
N THR A 69 -77.77 48.72 -34.51
CA THR A 69 -78.88 47.76 -34.62
C THR A 69 -80.23 48.45 -34.59
N GLU A 70 -81.22 47.84 -35.26
CA GLU A 70 -82.63 48.20 -35.20
C GLU A 70 -83.42 46.94 -34.86
N ASN A 71 -84.27 46.99 -33.82
CA ASN A 71 -85.02 45.81 -33.35
C ASN A 71 -84.13 44.56 -33.14
N GLY A 72 -82.88 44.75 -32.71
CA GLY A 72 -81.90 43.69 -32.52
C GLY A 72 -81.17 43.22 -33.79
N VAL A 73 -81.55 43.71 -34.97
CA VAL A 73 -80.91 43.35 -36.26
C VAL A 73 -79.84 44.37 -36.62
N GLN A 74 -78.67 43.91 -37.03
CA GLN A 74 -77.57 44.78 -37.47
C GLN A 74 -77.94 45.53 -38.75
N VAL A 75 -77.83 46.87 -38.72
CA VAL A 75 -78.11 47.74 -39.86
C VAL A 75 -76.87 48.47 -40.40
N SER A 76 -75.81 48.59 -39.60
CA SER A 76 -74.52 49.14 -40.04
C SER A 76 -73.39 48.70 -39.11
N THR A 77 -72.21 48.43 -39.65
CA THR A 77 -70.95 48.26 -38.88
C THR A 77 -70.08 49.51 -38.87
N SER A 78 -70.46 50.55 -39.62
CA SER A 78 -69.79 51.84 -39.58
C SER A 78 -70.27 52.63 -38.36
N SER A 79 -69.35 53.31 -37.67
CA SER A 79 -69.68 54.21 -36.55
C SER A 79 -70.61 55.34 -36.98
N THR A 80 -70.63 55.67 -38.27
CA THR A 80 -71.62 56.54 -38.88
C THR A 80 -72.67 55.74 -39.65
N TYR A 81 -73.95 56.10 -39.53
CA TYR A 81 -75.03 55.47 -40.28
C TYR A 81 -76.01 56.51 -40.83
N SER A 82 -76.10 56.56 -42.16
CA SER A 82 -76.90 57.54 -42.90
C SER A 82 -78.09 56.88 -43.60
N PHE A 83 -79.28 57.47 -43.48
CA PHE A 83 -80.49 57.00 -44.17
C PHE A 83 -81.52 58.13 -44.32
N THR A 84 -82.60 57.87 -45.05
CA THR A 84 -83.69 58.83 -45.24
C THR A 84 -84.86 58.54 -44.30
N ALA A 85 -85.41 59.56 -43.63
CA ALA A 85 -86.54 59.42 -42.71
C ALA A 85 -87.86 59.14 -43.47
N THR A 86 -88.25 57.86 -43.55
CA THR A 86 -89.52 57.40 -44.16
C THR A 86 -90.47 56.76 -43.15
N GLY A 87 -90.03 56.56 -41.90
CA GLY A 87 -90.80 56.04 -40.77
C GLY A 87 -90.09 56.30 -39.43
N ASN A 88 -90.79 56.09 -38.32
CA ASN A 88 -90.17 56.10 -36.99
C ASN A 88 -89.19 54.93 -36.87
N ARG A 89 -88.01 55.17 -36.29
CA ARG A 89 -86.97 54.15 -36.11
C ARG A 89 -86.32 54.26 -34.74
N THR A 90 -85.89 53.14 -34.20
CA THR A 90 -85.13 53.07 -32.93
C THR A 90 -83.82 52.35 -33.18
N LEU A 91 -82.72 53.10 -33.10
CA LEU A 91 -81.38 52.66 -33.44
C LEU A 91 -80.52 52.62 -32.18
N VAL A 92 -79.81 51.52 -32.01
CA VAL A 92 -78.91 51.31 -30.88
C VAL A 92 -77.48 51.19 -31.37
N ALA A 93 -76.61 52.08 -30.93
CA ALA A 93 -75.16 51.94 -31.09
C ALA A 93 -74.65 50.98 -30.02
N ASN A 94 -74.20 49.80 -30.45
CA ASN A 94 -73.65 48.81 -29.54
C ASN A 94 -72.14 49.00 -29.39
N PHE A 95 -71.68 48.95 -28.16
CA PHE A 95 -70.28 49.02 -27.78
C PHE A 95 -69.89 47.78 -26.99
N ARG A 96 -68.61 47.42 -27.04
CA ARG A 96 -68.04 46.41 -26.15
C ARG A 96 -66.77 46.94 -25.50
N LEU A 97 -66.51 46.50 -24.28
CA LEU A 97 -65.28 46.84 -23.59
C LEU A 97 -64.10 46.20 -24.32
N LYS A 98 -63.01 46.94 -24.50
CA LYS A 98 -61.77 46.43 -25.09
C LYS A 98 -61.21 45.33 -24.19
N ILE A 99 -60.65 44.31 -24.83
CA ILE A 99 -59.93 43.21 -24.18
C ILE A 99 -58.49 43.28 -24.67
N TYR A 100 -57.54 43.21 -23.74
CA TYR A 100 -56.12 43.12 -24.03
C TYR A 100 -55.60 41.73 -23.67
N THR A 101 -54.55 41.30 -24.36
CA THR A 101 -53.92 40.01 -24.13
C THR A 101 -52.61 40.20 -23.38
N ILE A 102 -52.43 39.43 -22.30
CA ILE A 102 -51.14 39.22 -21.63
C ILE A 102 -50.60 37.85 -22.04
N ALA A 103 -49.47 37.80 -22.73
CA ALA A 103 -48.81 36.55 -23.08
C ALA A 103 -47.91 36.10 -21.92
N ALA A 104 -48.30 35.01 -21.25
CA ALA A 104 -47.59 34.48 -20.08
C ALA A 104 -46.91 33.13 -20.40
N THR A 105 -45.58 33.10 -20.35
CA THR A 105 -44.79 31.91 -20.65
C THR A 105 -43.81 31.58 -19.52
N ALA A 106 -43.52 30.29 -19.36
CA ALA A 106 -42.57 29.77 -18.39
C ALA A 106 -41.68 28.74 -19.11
N GLU A 107 -40.38 28.86 -18.91
CA GLU A 107 -39.41 27.89 -19.39
C GLU A 107 -39.43 26.60 -18.55
N THR A 108 -38.63 25.61 -18.97
CA THR A 108 -38.46 24.35 -18.22
C THR A 108 -37.93 24.63 -16.83
N GLY A 109 -38.58 24.05 -15.80
CA GLY A 109 -38.14 24.18 -14.41
C GLY A 109 -39.19 24.76 -13.46
N GLY A 110 -40.35 25.17 -13.96
CA GLY A 110 -41.48 25.60 -13.14
C GLY A 110 -42.71 25.92 -13.98
N ASN A 111 -43.63 26.66 -13.40
CA ASN A 111 -44.87 27.09 -14.06
C ASN A 111 -45.26 28.52 -13.64
N ILE A 112 -46.00 29.20 -14.52
CA ILE A 112 -46.69 30.46 -14.27
C ILE A 112 -48.21 30.24 -14.36
N THR A 113 -49.00 30.82 -13.46
CA THR A 113 -50.47 30.68 -13.45
C THR A 113 -51.15 32.04 -13.31
N PRO A 114 -52.09 32.41 -14.20
CA PRO A 114 -52.46 31.72 -15.44
C PRO A 114 -51.34 31.72 -16.50
N SER A 115 -51.33 30.74 -17.42
CA SER A 115 -50.36 30.64 -18.52
C SER A 115 -51.01 30.83 -19.90
N GLY A 116 -50.19 31.07 -20.92
CA GLY A 116 -50.64 31.30 -22.30
C GLY A 116 -51.18 32.72 -22.50
N ASN A 117 -52.10 32.87 -23.44
CA ASN A 117 -52.74 34.15 -23.72
C ASN A 117 -53.89 34.40 -22.74
N VAL A 118 -53.69 35.34 -21.82
CA VAL A 118 -54.66 35.74 -20.80
C VAL A 118 -55.37 37.01 -21.23
N ASN A 119 -56.68 36.92 -21.46
CA ASN A 119 -57.51 38.04 -21.88
C ASN A 119 -57.99 38.84 -20.66
N VAL A 120 -57.68 40.13 -20.63
CA VAL A 120 -57.99 41.05 -19.52
C VAL A 120 -58.84 42.21 -20.05
N THR A 121 -59.96 42.48 -19.40
CA THR A 121 -60.83 43.63 -19.72
C THR A 121 -60.13 44.95 -19.42
N HIS A 122 -60.31 45.95 -20.28
CA HIS A 122 -59.67 47.26 -20.15
C HIS A 122 -59.82 47.85 -18.74
N GLY A 123 -58.69 48.24 -18.14
CA GLY A 123 -58.60 48.85 -16.81
C GLY A 123 -58.68 47.87 -15.64
N SER A 124 -58.82 46.56 -15.89
CA SER A 124 -58.79 45.53 -14.84
C SER A 124 -57.35 45.19 -14.45
N ASN A 125 -57.18 44.62 -13.26
CA ASN A 125 -55.90 44.07 -12.80
C ASN A 125 -55.80 42.59 -13.14
N GLN A 126 -54.60 42.07 -13.37
CA GLN A 126 -54.34 40.64 -13.52
C GLN A 126 -53.08 40.24 -12.74
N SER A 127 -53.23 39.25 -11.86
CA SER A 127 -52.14 38.68 -11.08
C SER A 127 -51.66 37.35 -11.67
N PHE A 128 -50.37 37.09 -11.53
CA PHE A 128 -49.69 35.86 -11.92
C PHE A 128 -48.91 35.32 -10.72
N THR A 129 -48.99 34.00 -10.51
CA THR A 129 -48.19 33.27 -9.51
C THR A 129 -47.20 32.37 -10.22
N ILE A 130 -45.96 32.38 -9.74
CA ILE A 130 -44.82 31.67 -10.33
C ILE A 130 -44.37 30.63 -9.32
N THR A 131 -44.37 29.36 -9.74
CA THR A 131 -44.02 28.22 -8.89
C THR A 131 -42.89 27.43 -9.55
N PRO A 132 -41.65 27.52 -9.05
CA PRO A 132 -40.56 26.63 -9.49
C PRO A 132 -40.85 25.18 -9.09
N ASN A 133 -40.44 24.23 -9.94
CA ASN A 133 -40.47 22.81 -9.65
C ASN A 133 -39.43 22.46 -8.58
N THR A 134 -39.60 21.30 -7.93
CA THR A 134 -38.58 20.77 -7.01
C THR A 134 -37.23 20.67 -7.72
N GLY A 135 -36.18 21.19 -7.07
CA GLY A 135 -34.84 21.24 -7.64
C GLY A 135 -34.51 22.49 -8.44
N TYR A 136 -35.45 23.40 -8.68
CA TYR A 136 -35.23 24.66 -9.40
C TYR A 136 -35.41 25.88 -8.49
N ASN A 137 -34.75 26.98 -8.85
CA ASN A 137 -35.05 28.35 -8.41
C ASN A 137 -35.59 29.14 -9.60
N ILE A 138 -36.34 30.21 -9.33
CA ILE A 138 -36.62 31.23 -10.34
C ILE A 138 -35.29 31.90 -10.67
N GLU A 139 -34.92 31.94 -11.95
CA GLU A 139 -33.72 32.65 -12.39
C GLU A 139 -34.05 34.12 -12.62
N ASP A 140 -35.10 34.39 -13.38
CA ASP A 140 -35.61 35.75 -13.57
C ASP A 140 -37.08 35.72 -14.05
N VAL A 141 -37.72 36.87 -13.91
CA VAL A 141 -39.03 37.17 -14.50
C VAL A 141 -38.86 38.41 -15.35
N LYS A 142 -39.40 38.37 -16.56
CA LYS A 142 -39.30 39.46 -17.53
C LYS A 142 -40.69 39.94 -17.91
N VAL A 143 -40.96 41.22 -17.69
CA VAL A 143 -42.24 41.87 -18.02
C VAL A 143 -42.01 42.87 -19.14
N ASP A 144 -42.73 42.72 -20.25
CA ASP A 144 -42.65 43.59 -21.44
C ASP A 144 -41.22 43.83 -21.94
N GLY A 145 -40.35 42.82 -21.87
CA GLY A 145 -38.95 42.97 -22.26
C GLY A 145 -37.99 43.26 -21.11
N VAL A 146 -38.47 43.64 -19.92
CA VAL A 146 -37.66 44.16 -18.81
C VAL A 146 -37.57 43.13 -17.67
N LEU A 147 -36.35 42.85 -17.22
CA LEU A 147 -36.09 41.97 -16.09
C LEU A 147 -36.55 42.63 -14.78
N ILE A 148 -37.26 41.87 -13.96
CA ILE A 148 -37.78 42.32 -12.66
C ILE A 148 -37.32 41.46 -11.48
N GLY A 149 -36.52 40.43 -11.72
CA GLY A 149 -35.92 39.58 -10.70
C GLY A 149 -36.74 38.33 -10.37
N ASP A 150 -36.31 37.61 -9.34
CA ASP A 150 -36.82 36.32 -8.88
C ASP A 150 -38.10 36.43 -8.04
N VAL A 151 -39.11 37.13 -8.58
CA VAL A 151 -40.39 37.30 -7.91
C VAL A 151 -41.28 36.06 -8.03
N THR A 152 -41.98 35.72 -6.95
CA THR A 152 -42.95 34.60 -6.95
C THR A 152 -44.34 35.01 -7.41
N ASN A 153 -44.62 36.30 -7.49
CA ASN A 153 -45.89 36.85 -7.94
C ASN A 153 -45.68 38.18 -8.67
N TYR A 154 -46.48 38.43 -9.70
CA TYR A 154 -46.51 39.72 -10.40
C TYR A 154 -47.96 40.13 -10.70
N THR A 155 -48.29 41.41 -10.52
CA THR A 155 -49.63 41.94 -10.84
C THR A 155 -49.53 43.09 -11.82
N PHE A 156 -50.13 42.91 -13.00
CA PHE A 156 -50.43 44.02 -13.90
C PHE A 156 -51.62 44.79 -13.33
N ASN A 157 -51.40 46.04 -12.96
CA ASN A 157 -52.46 46.92 -12.48
C ASN A 157 -52.96 47.79 -13.63
N ASN A 158 -54.28 47.96 -13.73
CA ASN A 158 -54.94 48.84 -14.70
C ASN A 158 -54.47 48.57 -16.15
N VAL A 159 -54.78 47.38 -16.69
CA VAL A 159 -54.32 46.96 -18.01
C VAL A 159 -54.98 47.77 -19.12
N MET A 160 -54.17 48.55 -19.86
CA MET A 160 -54.62 49.46 -20.93
C MET A 160 -54.03 49.13 -22.32
N SER A 161 -53.19 48.11 -22.42
CA SER A 161 -52.56 47.61 -23.64
C SER A 161 -52.25 46.11 -23.49
N ASN A 162 -51.80 45.47 -24.57
CA ASN A 162 -51.25 44.12 -24.48
C ASN A 162 -49.92 44.14 -23.70
N HIS A 163 -49.62 43.04 -23.02
CA HIS A 163 -48.39 42.86 -22.23
C HIS A 163 -47.79 41.45 -22.44
N SER A 164 -46.55 41.25 -21.99
CA SER A 164 -45.95 39.92 -21.85
C SER A 164 -45.30 39.72 -20.49
N ILE A 165 -45.31 38.47 -20.01
CA ILE A 165 -44.56 38.02 -18.84
C ILE A 165 -43.91 36.66 -19.15
N GLU A 166 -42.58 36.62 -19.06
CA GLU A 166 -41.76 35.45 -19.38
C GLU A 166 -40.97 35.06 -18.12
N VAL A 167 -40.93 33.77 -17.78
CA VAL A 167 -40.24 33.27 -16.58
C VAL A 167 -39.17 32.26 -16.98
N SER A 168 -37.96 32.44 -16.45
CA SER A 168 -36.86 31.46 -16.56
C SER A 168 -36.54 30.82 -15.20
N PHE A 169 -36.01 29.60 -15.25
CA PHE A 169 -35.67 28.83 -14.05
C PHE A 169 -34.26 28.25 -14.14
N LYS A 170 -33.57 28.22 -13.01
CA LYS A 170 -32.24 27.63 -12.89
C LYS A 170 -32.24 26.45 -11.95
N LEU A 171 -31.64 25.34 -12.39
CA LEU A 171 -31.47 24.14 -11.58
C LEU A 171 -30.56 24.45 -10.37
N LYS A 172 -30.97 24.02 -9.18
CA LYS A 172 -30.18 24.16 -7.95
C LYS A 172 -28.90 23.35 -8.09
N ALA A 173 -27.80 23.89 -7.58
CA ALA A 173 -26.53 23.20 -7.48
C ALA A 173 -26.11 23.09 -6.01
N TYR A 174 -25.50 21.96 -5.66
CA TYR A 174 -25.06 21.65 -4.31
C TYR A 174 -23.57 21.32 -4.29
N THR A 175 -22.88 21.79 -3.26
CA THR A 175 -21.47 21.47 -3.02
C THR A 175 -21.38 20.24 -2.12
N ILE A 176 -20.63 19.24 -2.57
CA ILE A 176 -20.27 18.05 -1.82
C ILE A 176 -18.79 18.14 -1.48
N ASN A 177 -18.47 18.25 -0.21
CA ASN A 177 -17.10 18.19 0.28
C ASN A 177 -16.78 16.75 0.71
N ALA A 178 -15.67 16.20 0.24
CA ALA A 178 -15.17 14.89 0.67
C ALA A 178 -13.74 15.06 1.19
N THR A 179 -13.47 14.61 2.41
CA THR A 179 -12.14 14.72 3.05
C THR A 179 -11.73 13.40 3.70
N ALA A 180 -10.43 13.23 3.94
CA ALA A 180 -9.87 12.07 4.64
C ALA A 180 -9.51 12.42 6.09
N ASN A 181 -9.75 11.49 7.02
CA ASN A 181 -9.40 11.63 8.43
C ASN A 181 -8.84 10.31 9.01
N PRO A 182 -7.57 10.27 9.48
CA PRO A 182 -6.56 11.33 9.33
C PRO A 182 -6.22 11.54 7.85
N SER A 183 -5.70 12.72 7.50
CA SER A 183 -5.29 13.03 6.12
C SER A 183 -4.17 12.12 5.61
N ALA A 184 -3.31 11.62 6.50
CA ALA A 184 -2.28 10.63 6.17
C ALA A 184 -2.87 9.24 5.86
N GLY A 185 -4.09 8.96 6.30
CA GLY A 185 -4.70 7.63 6.23
C GLY A 185 -5.18 7.23 4.84
N GLY A 186 -5.43 8.19 3.95
CA GLY A 186 -5.90 7.88 2.61
C GLY A 186 -6.36 9.11 1.83
N THR A 187 -7.05 8.86 0.72
CA THR A 187 -7.65 9.88 -0.13
C THR A 187 -9.17 9.72 -0.18
N ALA A 188 -9.86 10.86 -0.36
CA ALA A 188 -11.31 10.94 -0.50
C ALA A 188 -11.62 11.70 -1.81
N ASN A 189 -12.20 11.01 -2.79
CA ASN A 189 -12.49 11.54 -4.12
C ASN A 189 -14.00 11.62 -4.37
N GLY A 190 -14.41 12.39 -5.38
CA GLY A 190 -15.82 12.56 -5.77
C GLY A 190 -16.55 13.73 -5.11
N GLY A 191 -15.82 14.63 -4.44
CA GLY A 191 -16.35 15.94 -4.06
C GLY A 191 -16.45 16.89 -5.26
N GLY A 192 -17.30 17.93 -5.15
CA GLY A 192 -17.53 18.90 -6.22
C GLY A 192 -18.91 19.55 -6.17
N THR A 193 -19.26 20.27 -7.24
CA THR A 193 -20.58 20.88 -7.41
C THR A 193 -21.45 19.99 -8.31
N TYR A 194 -22.63 19.63 -7.82
CA TYR A 194 -23.58 18.77 -8.51
C TYR A 194 -24.95 19.44 -8.60
N ASN A 195 -25.61 19.33 -9.76
CA ASN A 195 -26.98 19.77 -9.93
C ASN A 195 -27.96 18.89 -9.14
N HIS A 196 -29.09 19.47 -8.73
CA HIS A 196 -30.13 18.76 -8.02
C HIS A 196 -30.59 17.52 -8.79
N GLY A 197 -30.67 16.39 -8.10
CA GLY A 197 -31.07 15.11 -8.69
C GLY A 197 -29.93 14.33 -9.37
N GLN A 198 -28.73 14.91 -9.52
CA GLN A 198 -27.58 14.15 -10.02
C GLN A 198 -27.07 13.12 -8.99
N THR A 199 -26.63 11.97 -9.48
CA THR A 199 -25.93 10.96 -8.67
C THR A 199 -24.50 11.42 -8.40
N VAL A 200 -24.12 11.38 -7.13
CA VAL A 200 -22.78 11.63 -6.61
C VAL A 200 -22.17 10.29 -6.23
N ASN A 201 -20.91 10.06 -6.61
CA ASN A 201 -20.13 8.87 -6.24
C ASN A 201 -18.86 9.32 -5.54
N VAL A 202 -18.77 9.10 -4.24
CA VAL A 202 -17.53 9.32 -3.49
C VAL A 202 -16.78 8.01 -3.30
N VAL A 203 -15.45 8.06 -3.38
CA VAL A 203 -14.58 6.88 -3.26
C VAL A 203 -13.43 7.20 -2.33
N ALA A 204 -13.21 6.32 -1.35
CA ALA A 204 -12.09 6.36 -0.43
C ALA A 204 -11.05 5.31 -0.80
N SER A 205 -9.77 5.70 -0.79
CA SER A 205 -8.64 4.78 -0.97
C SER A 205 -7.68 4.93 0.20
N ALA A 206 -7.45 3.86 0.95
CA ALA A 206 -6.52 3.86 2.07
C ALA A 206 -5.06 3.88 1.59
N ASN A 207 -4.20 4.60 2.31
CA ASN A 207 -2.76 4.53 2.12
C ASN A 207 -2.19 3.29 2.83
N THR A 208 -0.98 2.85 2.46
CA THR A 208 -0.28 1.73 3.11
C THR A 208 -0.19 1.91 4.63
N GLY A 209 -0.54 0.87 5.38
CA GLY A 209 -0.58 0.89 6.86
C GLY A 209 -1.87 1.44 7.44
N TYR A 210 -2.87 1.74 6.62
CA TYR A 210 -4.21 2.15 7.04
C TYR A 210 -5.29 1.28 6.40
N GLU A 211 -6.43 1.19 7.09
CA GLU A 211 -7.66 0.62 6.57
C GLU A 211 -8.78 1.65 6.58
N PHE A 212 -9.67 1.56 5.59
CA PHE A 212 -10.88 2.37 5.56
C PHE A 212 -11.88 1.84 6.58
N VAL A 213 -12.39 2.74 7.43
CA VAL A 213 -13.37 2.41 8.47
C VAL A 213 -14.79 2.67 7.96
N ASN A 214 -15.09 3.92 7.60
CA ASN A 214 -16.40 4.33 7.13
C ASN A 214 -16.41 5.73 6.51
N TRP A 215 -17.51 6.07 5.84
CA TRP A 215 -17.89 7.45 5.56
C TRP A 215 -18.79 7.97 6.67
N THR A 216 -18.52 9.18 7.14
CA THR A 216 -19.37 9.89 8.11
C THR A 216 -19.81 11.25 7.59
N GLU A 217 -20.97 11.69 8.08
CA GLU A 217 -21.47 13.06 7.94
C GLU A 217 -21.87 13.56 9.33
N ASN A 218 -21.33 14.70 9.76
CA ASN A 218 -21.53 15.22 11.12
C ASN A 218 -21.21 14.19 12.23
N GLY A 219 -20.20 13.34 12.00
CA GLY A 219 -19.79 12.28 12.92
C GLY A 219 -20.66 11.02 12.91
N VAL A 220 -21.74 10.97 12.12
CA VAL A 220 -22.62 9.81 12.00
C VAL A 220 -22.25 9.00 10.77
N GLN A 221 -22.13 7.68 10.90
CA GLN A 221 -21.82 6.79 9.78
C GLN A 221 -22.94 6.80 8.74
N VAL A 222 -22.56 7.06 7.48
CA VAL A 222 -23.47 7.04 6.31
C VAL A 222 -23.17 5.90 5.34
N SER A 223 -21.97 5.31 5.38
CA SER A 223 -21.61 4.11 4.62
C SER A 223 -20.41 3.41 5.25
N ALA A 224 -20.40 2.07 5.26
CA ALA A 224 -19.23 1.25 5.61
C ALA A 224 -18.41 0.82 4.38
N ASN A 225 -18.87 1.16 3.17
CA ASN A 225 -18.20 0.79 1.92
C ASN A 225 -17.29 1.92 1.46
N THR A 226 -16.13 1.57 0.89
CA THR A 226 -15.15 2.53 0.33
C THR A 226 -15.76 3.40 -0.78
N ALA A 227 -16.67 2.83 -1.58
CA ALA A 227 -17.50 3.56 -2.52
C ALA A 227 -18.89 3.83 -1.93
N TYR A 228 -19.36 5.07 -2.03
CA TYR A 228 -20.67 5.50 -1.56
C TYR A 228 -21.36 6.41 -2.59
N SER A 229 -22.58 6.02 -2.99
CA SER A 229 -23.38 6.73 -3.99
C SER A 229 -24.67 7.27 -3.39
N PHE A 230 -25.04 8.50 -3.75
CA PHE A 230 -26.29 9.14 -3.31
C PHE A 230 -26.73 10.23 -4.30
N THR A 231 -27.97 10.71 -4.16
CA THR A 231 -28.51 11.80 -5.00
C THR A 231 -28.27 13.16 -4.36
N ALA A 232 -27.79 14.13 -5.13
CA ALA A 232 -27.58 15.51 -4.66
C ALA A 232 -28.92 16.23 -4.46
N THR A 233 -29.34 16.38 -3.19
CA THR A 233 -30.54 17.14 -2.79
C THR A 233 -30.24 18.28 -1.83
N GLY A 234 -28.99 18.41 -1.40
CA GLY A 234 -28.48 19.38 -0.45
C GLY A 234 -26.96 19.41 -0.43
N ASN A 235 -26.37 20.46 0.17
CA ASN A 235 -24.93 20.49 0.44
C ASN A 235 -24.58 19.43 1.48
N ARG A 236 -23.45 18.75 1.30
CA ARG A 236 -22.98 17.68 2.20
C ARG A 236 -21.50 17.81 2.48
N THR A 237 -21.08 17.34 3.64
CA THR A 237 -19.66 17.23 4.00
C THR A 237 -19.41 15.83 4.55
N LEU A 238 -18.68 15.04 3.76
CA LEU A 238 -18.40 13.64 4.01
C LEU A 238 -16.95 13.48 4.40
N VAL A 239 -16.72 12.70 5.46
CA VAL A 239 -15.38 12.37 5.94
C VAL A 239 -15.17 10.87 5.77
N ALA A 240 -14.18 10.48 4.97
CA ALA A 240 -13.66 9.13 4.92
C ALA A 240 -12.73 8.92 6.11
N ASN A 241 -13.16 8.08 7.06
CA ASN A 241 -12.37 7.76 8.23
C ASN A 241 -11.48 6.55 7.95
N PHE A 242 -10.23 6.66 8.37
CA PHE A 242 -9.22 5.61 8.29
C PHE A 242 -8.68 5.33 9.69
N SER A 243 -8.23 4.10 9.91
CA SER A 243 -7.48 3.72 11.11
C SER A 243 -6.20 3.01 10.70
N THR A 244 -5.20 2.99 11.58
CA THR A 244 -3.98 2.22 11.34
C THR A 244 -4.36 0.74 11.22
N GLN A 245 -3.92 0.11 10.13
CA GLN A 245 -4.16 -1.31 9.91
C GLN A 245 -3.52 -2.10 11.06
N GLN A 246 -4.31 -2.91 11.75
CA GLN A 246 -3.78 -3.89 12.69
C GLN A 246 -3.18 -5.02 11.87
N GLU A 247 -1.87 -5.22 12.00
CA GLU A 247 -1.19 -6.32 11.36
C GLU A 247 -1.28 -7.54 12.28
N THR A 248 -1.75 -8.65 11.73
CA THR A 248 -1.80 -9.94 12.42
C THR A 248 -0.80 -10.88 11.79
N GLY A 249 -0.18 -11.71 12.62
CA GLY A 249 0.78 -12.69 12.16
C GLY A 249 2.20 -12.12 12.06
N GLY A 250 3.18 -12.87 12.55
CA GLY A 250 4.58 -12.51 12.39
C GLY A 250 5.55 -13.63 12.75
N PHE A 251 6.82 -13.39 12.43
CA PHE A 251 7.93 -14.28 12.76
C PHE A 251 8.56 -13.86 14.08
N LYS A 252 8.79 -14.84 14.95
CA LYS A 252 9.52 -14.68 16.21
C LYS A 252 11.02 -14.73 15.91
N VAL A 253 11.76 -13.74 16.37
CA VAL A 253 13.17 -13.54 16.04
C VAL A 253 13.99 -13.48 17.31
N ALA A 254 15.00 -14.36 17.43
CA ALA A 254 16.00 -14.32 18.49
C ALA A 254 17.08 -13.29 18.18
N ASN A 255 17.46 -12.49 19.17
CA ASN A 255 18.55 -11.54 19.10
C ASN A 255 19.78 -12.03 19.87
N SER A 256 20.96 -11.55 19.51
CA SER A 256 22.24 -11.85 20.15
C SER A 256 22.70 -10.76 21.13
N TRP A 257 21.79 -9.88 21.58
CA TRP A 257 22.09 -8.80 22.54
C TRP A 257 21.73 -9.15 24.00
N GLY A 258 21.42 -10.42 24.27
CA GLY A 258 20.95 -10.88 25.58
C GLY A 258 19.53 -10.43 25.88
N ILE A 259 19.16 -10.56 27.16
CA ILE A 259 17.83 -10.24 27.67
C ILE A 259 17.87 -8.87 28.38
N GLY A 260 16.93 -8.01 28.03
CA GLY A 260 16.71 -6.69 28.61
C GLY A 260 17.60 -5.58 28.05
N GLY A 261 17.21 -4.34 28.35
CA GLY A 261 17.95 -3.13 27.97
C GLY A 261 17.69 -2.62 26.55
N TRP A 262 17.68 -3.49 25.54
CA TRP A 262 17.39 -3.12 24.15
C TRP A 262 15.91 -3.30 23.77
N GLU A 263 15.22 -4.21 24.43
CA GLU A 263 13.81 -4.60 24.23
C GLU A 263 12.88 -4.00 25.30
N LYS A 264 11.56 -4.13 25.10
CA LYS A 264 10.50 -3.65 26.00
C LYS A 264 9.96 -4.77 26.90
N VAL A 265 9.85 -5.97 26.35
CA VAL A 265 9.54 -7.24 27.00
C VAL A 265 10.87 -7.99 27.15
N PRO A 266 11.40 -8.16 28.37
CA PRO A 266 12.73 -8.72 28.57
C PRO A 266 12.73 -10.25 28.41
N ASP A 267 12.68 -10.75 27.17
CA ASP A 267 12.72 -12.17 26.84
C ASP A 267 13.76 -12.55 25.77
N GLY A 268 14.44 -11.58 25.15
CA GLY A 268 15.45 -11.77 24.12
C GLY A 268 14.90 -11.90 22.70
N PHE A 269 13.61 -11.71 22.51
CA PHE A 269 12.91 -11.90 21.25
C PHE A 269 12.22 -10.63 20.77
N LEU A 270 11.95 -10.60 19.48
CA LEU A 270 11.04 -9.62 18.87
C LEU A 270 10.17 -10.33 17.83
N PHE A 271 9.11 -9.68 17.42
CA PHE A 271 8.31 -10.11 16.27
C PHE A 271 8.46 -9.17 15.09
N ILE A 272 8.59 -9.74 13.89
CA ILE A 272 8.44 -9.01 12.63
C ILE A 272 7.16 -9.51 11.96
N THR A 273 6.19 -8.62 11.81
CA THR A 273 4.91 -8.94 11.15
C THR A 273 5.12 -9.38 9.70
N TYR A 274 4.19 -10.17 9.16
CA TYR A 274 4.25 -10.60 7.75
C TYR A 274 4.25 -9.42 6.77
N GLU A 275 3.49 -8.36 7.07
CA GLU A 275 3.49 -7.14 6.25
C GLU A 275 4.81 -6.38 6.32
N ALA A 276 5.44 -6.27 7.50
CA ALA A 276 6.78 -5.69 7.61
C ALA A 276 7.83 -6.50 6.83
N MET A 277 7.77 -7.83 6.87
CA MET A 277 8.68 -8.69 6.09
C MET A 277 8.54 -8.41 4.59
N LYS A 278 7.30 -8.42 4.08
CA LYS A 278 7.00 -8.17 2.66
C LYS A 278 7.38 -6.77 2.21
N LYS A 279 7.00 -5.75 3.00
CA LYS A 279 7.25 -4.33 2.67
C LYS A 279 8.74 -4.02 2.56
N ASN A 280 9.56 -4.64 3.40
CA ASN A 280 11.00 -4.37 3.42
C ASN A 280 11.82 -5.37 2.59
N GLY A 281 11.20 -6.38 1.98
CA GLY A 281 11.92 -7.36 1.17
C GLY A 281 12.96 -8.11 1.98
N VAL A 282 12.63 -8.56 3.20
CA VAL A 282 13.62 -9.14 4.12
C VAL A 282 14.24 -10.40 3.51
N PHE A 283 15.58 -10.42 3.44
CA PHE A 283 16.33 -11.59 3.02
C PHE A 283 16.40 -12.63 4.13
N CYS A 284 16.02 -13.85 3.78
CA CYS A 284 16.03 -15.03 4.62
C CYS A 284 17.08 -16.01 4.10
N PHE A 285 17.93 -16.49 5.01
CA PHE A 285 19.05 -17.33 4.69
C PHE A 285 18.92 -18.67 5.42
N ILE A 286 18.92 -19.74 4.65
CA ILE A 286 18.71 -21.10 5.14
C ILE A 286 19.99 -21.89 4.89
N THR A 287 20.48 -22.53 5.95
CA THR A 287 21.65 -23.40 5.91
C THR A 287 21.21 -24.86 6.03
N ASP A 288 22.08 -25.77 5.59
CA ASP A 288 21.85 -27.21 5.66
C ASP A 288 22.92 -27.87 6.55
N PRO A 289 22.65 -28.03 7.86
CA PRO A 289 23.54 -28.74 8.78
C PRO A 289 23.72 -30.21 8.38
N ARG A 290 24.80 -30.85 8.80
CA ARG A 290 25.06 -32.24 8.46
C ARG A 290 24.52 -33.17 9.55
N ASP A 291 23.42 -33.85 9.24
CA ASP A 291 22.75 -34.75 10.18
C ASP A 291 23.67 -35.90 10.65
N ASP A 292 23.71 -36.14 11.96
CA ASP A 292 24.36 -37.28 12.64
C ASP A 292 25.75 -37.65 12.11
N TYR A 293 26.60 -36.63 11.92
CA TYR A 293 27.91 -36.83 11.30
C TYR A 293 29.02 -37.17 12.30
N GLU A 294 29.85 -38.16 11.93
CA GLU A 294 31.08 -38.51 12.62
C GLU A 294 32.24 -38.62 11.61
N PRO A 295 33.35 -37.87 11.82
CA PRO A 295 34.55 -37.98 10.98
C PRO A 295 35.17 -39.37 10.98
N ARG A 296 35.69 -39.78 9.83
CA ARG A 296 36.38 -41.07 9.65
C ARG A 296 37.86 -40.92 9.32
N ALA A 297 38.26 -39.76 8.79
CA ALA A 297 39.65 -39.42 8.56
C ALA A 297 39.87 -37.95 8.83
N ILE A 298 40.90 -37.62 9.63
CA ILE A 298 41.30 -36.25 9.89
C ILE A 298 42.77 -36.05 9.56
N ALA A 299 43.10 -34.87 9.06
CA ALA A 299 44.46 -34.36 8.96
C ALA A 299 44.77 -33.53 10.20
N VAL A 300 45.89 -33.82 10.86
CA VAL A 300 46.36 -33.08 12.03
C VAL A 300 47.72 -32.49 11.70
N PHE A 301 47.84 -31.17 11.83
CA PHE A 301 49.07 -30.47 11.46
C PHE A 301 49.41 -29.33 12.41
N LYS A 302 50.69 -28.96 12.46
CA LYS A 302 51.17 -27.78 13.19
C LYS A 302 52.04 -26.96 12.25
N ILE A 303 51.74 -25.68 12.14
CA ILE A 303 52.50 -24.73 11.33
C ILE A 303 52.91 -23.58 12.26
N SER A 304 54.19 -23.20 12.23
CA SER A 304 54.64 -21.93 12.79
C SER A 304 54.83 -20.93 11.67
N HIS A 305 54.10 -19.82 11.73
CA HIS A 305 54.30 -18.64 10.90
C HIS A 305 53.85 -17.43 11.72
N SER A 306 54.55 -16.31 11.65
CA SER A 306 54.20 -15.10 12.41
C SER A 306 52.98 -14.36 11.84
N VAL A 307 52.63 -14.65 10.58
CA VAL A 307 51.53 -14.04 9.83
C VAL A 307 50.72 -15.13 9.13
N ARG A 308 49.73 -15.71 9.81
CA ARG A 308 48.99 -16.88 9.30
C ARG A 308 48.26 -16.62 7.98
N ASP A 309 47.74 -15.41 7.79
CA ASP A 309 47.05 -15.02 6.56
C ASP A 309 48.01 -14.70 5.39
N ASP A 310 49.31 -15.01 5.54
CA ASP A 310 50.29 -15.11 4.46
C ASP A 310 50.34 -16.53 3.86
N CYS A 311 49.81 -17.54 4.57
CA CYS A 311 49.89 -18.93 4.15
C CYS A 311 48.56 -19.42 3.53
N ASP A 312 48.60 -20.08 2.36
CA ASP A 312 47.50 -20.95 1.92
C ASP A 312 47.82 -22.41 2.26
N ILE A 313 46.89 -23.10 2.92
CA ILE A 313 47.12 -24.46 3.43
C ILE A 313 46.20 -25.43 2.71
N TYR A 314 46.77 -26.51 2.19
CA TYR A 314 46.04 -27.56 1.48
C TYR A 314 46.39 -28.93 2.05
N VAL A 315 45.37 -29.77 2.19
CA VAL A 315 45.55 -31.22 2.36
C VAL A 315 45.07 -31.89 1.09
N GLY A 316 45.87 -32.81 0.55
CA GLY A 316 45.49 -33.51 -0.67
C GLY A 316 46.04 -34.91 -0.78
N VAL A 317 45.53 -35.63 -1.77
CA VAL A 317 45.86 -37.02 -2.07
C VAL A 317 46.53 -37.09 -3.44
N GLY A 318 47.57 -37.91 -3.55
CA GLY A 318 48.36 -38.10 -4.76
C GLY A 318 49.48 -37.09 -4.91
N ASN A 319 49.71 -36.64 -6.15
CA ASN A 319 50.80 -35.72 -6.48
C ASN A 319 50.43 -34.27 -6.10
N PRO A 320 51.19 -33.55 -5.26
CA PRO A 320 50.85 -32.17 -4.87
C PRO A 320 50.75 -31.15 -6.00
N SER A 321 51.36 -31.44 -7.16
CA SER A 321 51.28 -30.59 -8.36
C SER A 321 50.07 -30.92 -9.24
N SER A 322 49.41 -32.06 -9.01
CA SER A 322 48.24 -32.54 -9.76
C SER A 322 47.47 -33.54 -8.89
N PRO A 323 46.83 -33.07 -7.81
CA PRO A 323 46.21 -33.97 -6.83
C PRO A 323 45.00 -34.68 -7.40
N SER A 324 44.75 -35.90 -6.93
CA SER A 324 43.50 -36.61 -7.23
C SER A 324 42.32 -36.03 -6.44
N ARG A 325 42.59 -35.60 -5.20
CA ARG A 325 41.65 -34.95 -4.27
C ARG A 325 42.42 -33.90 -3.48
N GLU A 326 41.91 -32.69 -3.35
CA GLU A 326 42.54 -31.63 -2.56
C GLU A 326 41.46 -30.76 -1.92
N LYS A 327 41.77 -30.28 -0.72
CA LYS A 327 40.91 -29.43 0.10
C LYS A 327 41.78 -28.35 0.70
N LYS A 328 41.36 -27.11 0.53
CA LYS A 328 41.97 -25.97 1.19
C LYS A 328 41.44 -25.89 2.62
N PHE A 329 42.33 -25.74 3.60
CA PHE A 329 41.96 -25.66 5.03
C PHE A 329 41.17 -24.38 5.33
N ASP A 330 41.66 -23.27 4.81
CA ASP A 330 41.17 -21.92 5.05
C ASP A 330 40.47 -21.38 3.81
N ASP A 331 39.55 -22.17 3.25
CA ASP A 331 38.75 -21.82 2.07
C ASP A 331 37.63 -20.80 2.40
N TYR A 332 37.96 -19.82 3.22
CA TYR A 332 37.14 -18.70 3.65
C TYR A 332 38.00 -17.44 3.67
N TYR A 333 37.37 -16.29 3.55
CA TYR A 333 38.13 -15.05 3.46
C TYR A 333 38.77 -14.67 4.80
N TYR A 334 39.85 -13.89 4.70
CA TYR A 334 40.51 -13.19 5.81
C TYR A 334 41.28 -14.00 6.85
N ARG A 335 41.03 -15.31 7.01
CA ARG A 335 41.94 -16.28 7.67
C ARG A 335 42.45 -15.83 9.06
N GLY A 336 41.60 -15.13 9.79
CA GLY A 336 41.88 -14.52 11.08
C GLY A 336 42.91 -13.38 11.09
N GLY A 337 43.38 -12.90 9.95
CA GLY A 337 44.27 -11.74 9.86
C GLY A 337 45.75 -12.01 10.15
N PRO A 338 46.56 -10.94 10.24
CA PRO A 338 48.02 -11.00 10.23
C PRO A 338 48.62 -11.30 11.61
N PHE A 339 48.23 -12.41 12.21
CA PHE A 339 48.71 -12.85 13.52
C PHE A 339 49.38 -14.23 13.42
N PRO A 340 50.17 -14.66 14.41
CA PRO A 340 50.80 -15.97 14.37
C PRO A 340 49.79 -17.12 14.32
N PHE A 341 50.20 -18.24 13.75
CA PHE A 341 49.53 -19.51 14.04
C PHE A 341 49.64 -19.84 15.54
N PRO A 342 48.64 -20.53 16.12
CA PRO A 342 48.71 -20.97 17.50
C PRO A 342 49.86 -21.96 17.72
N ASP A 343 50.38 -22.00 18.94
CA ASP A 343 51.35 -23.02 19.36
C ASP A 343 50.65 -24.33 19.75
N ASN A 344 49.84 -24.90 18.84
CA ASN A 344 49.14 -26.16 19.01
C ASN A 344 48.91 -26.85 17.66
N LYS A 345 48.37 -28.07 17.67
CA LYS A 345 47.95 -28.72 16.42
C LYS A 345 46.56 -28.25 16.02
N ILE A 346 46.38 -28.14 14.71
CA ILE A 346 45.14 -27.81 14.01
C ILE A 346 44.65 -29.10 13.35
N VAL A 347 43.33 -29.22 13.18
CA VAL A 347 42.69 -30.39 12.60
C VAL A 347 41.79 -29.98 11.45
N LEU A 348 41.82 -30.78 10.39
CA LEU A 348 40.92 -30.67 9.25
C LEU A 348 40.29 -32.04 8.99
N ASP A 349 38.96 -32.07 8.88
CA ASP A 349 38.25 -33.24 8.42
C ASP A 349 38.54 -33.49 6.93
N ILE A 350 38.97 -34.70 6.60
CA ILE A 350 39.26 -35.16 5.24
C ILE A 350 38.55 -36.48 4.94
N SER A 351 37.46 -36.77 5.65
CA SER A 351 36.68 -37.99 5.46
C SER A 351 36.13 -38.11 4.03
N GLU A 352 35.88 -36.99 3.37
CA GLU A 352 35.53 -36.92 1.94
C GLU A 352 36.63 -37.47 1.00
N PHE A 353 37.87 -37.64 1.47
CA PHE A 353 38.94 -38.22 0.65
C PHE A 353 39.00 -39.74 0.70
N LEU A 354 38.24 -40.39 1.58
CA LEU A 354 38.17 -41.84 1.67
C LEU A 354 37.44 -42.44 0.44
N PRO A 355 37.81 -43.65 0.01
CA PRO A 355 38.89 -44.50 0.53
C PRO A 355 40.30 -44.03 0.12
N PHE A 356 41.32 -44.57 0.79
CA PHE A 356 42.73 -44.45 0.37
C PHE A 356 43.22 -45.81 -0.16
N ASP A 357 43.76 -45.85 -1.38
CA ASP A 357 44.27 -47.10 -1.97
C ASP A 357 45.76 -46.98 -2.35
N ASN A 358 46.63 -47.26 -1.37
CA ASN A 358 48.08 -47.11 -1.50
C ASN A 358 48.48 -45.71 -2.02
N GLU A 359 47.78 -44.68 -1.55
CA GLU A 359 47.95 -43.31 -1.98
C GLU A 359 48.88 -42.54 -1.04
N ALA A 360 49.56 -41.52 -1.56
CA ALA A 360 50.27 -40.54 -0.75
C ALA A 360 49.29 -39.44 -0.32
N ILE A 361 49.31 -39.05 0.96
CA ILE A 361 48.57 -37.88 1.44
C ILE A 361 49.59 -36.81 1.81
N TYR A 362 49.34 -35.56 1.44
CA TYR A 362 50.25 -34.45 1.68
C TYR A 362 49.57 -33.28 2.39
N LEU A 363 50.39 -32.51 3.09
CA LEU A 363 50.10 -31.15 3.52
C LEU A 363 50.97 -30.21 2.70
N LYS A 364 50.36 -29.25 2.00
CA LYS A 364 51.01 -28.25 1.16
C LYS A 364 50.74 -26.87 1.73
N VAL A 365 51.79 -26.07 1.90
CA VAL A 365 51.71 -24.68 2.34
C VAL A 365 52.32 -23.82 1.26
N TYR A 366 51.51 -22.91 0.69
CA TYR A 366 51.98 -21.84 -0.16
C TYR A 366 52.17 -20.58 0.68
N ASP A 367 53.42 -20.15 0.80
CA ASP A 367 53.80 -18.95 1.54
C ASP A 367 53.75 -17.76 0.56
N ARG A 368 52.79 -16.86 0.73
CA ARG A 368 52.57 -15.74 -0.19
C ARG A 368 53.62 -14.66 0.04
N LEU A 369 53.74 -13.76 -0.93
CA LEU A 369 54.64 -12.61 -0.86
C LEU A 369 54.08 -11.44 -0.02
N LYS A 370 53.10 -11.66 0.89
CA LYS A 370 52.52 -10.56 1.68
C LYS A 370 53.55 -10.01 2.66
N THR A 371 54.38 -10.88 3.22
CA THR A 371 55.53 -10.51 4.03
C THR A 371 56.81 -11.18 3.52
N SER A 372 57.95 -10.80 4.09
CA SER A 372 59.22 -11.50 3.87
C SER A 372 59.46 -12.61 4.89
N THR A 373 58.53 -12.81 5.83
CA THR A 373 58.67 -13.84 6.86
C THR A 373 58.41 -15.20 6.24
N THR A 374 59.09 -16.23 6.73
CA THR A 374 58.75 -17.61 6.44
C THR A 374 58.46 -18.34 7.75
N GLY A 375 57.91 -19.54 7.61
CA GLY A 375 57.47 -20.39 8.69
C GLY A 375 58.00 -21.81 8.54
N THR A 376 57.37 -22.74 9.25
CA THR A 376 57.73 -24.16 9.24
C THR A 376 56.48 -25.01 9.41
N ILE A 377 56.34 -26.03 8.56
CA ILE A 377 55.46 -27.16 8.82
C ILE A 377 56.13 -28.00 9.91
N GLU A 378 55.66 -27.89 11.15
CA GLU A 378 56.27 -28.55 12.30
C GLU A 378 55.81 -30.00 12.47
N PHE A 379 54.57 -30.29 12.06
CA PHE A 379 53.95 -31.60 12.24
C PHE A 379 52.88 -31.85 11.17
N PHE A 380 52.75 -33.11 10.73
CA PHE A 380 51.65 -33.57 9.88
C PHE A 380 51.37 -35.06 10.12
N SER A 381 50.13 -35.40 10.40
CA SER A 381 49.62 -36.78 10.45
C SER A 381 48.23 -36.89 9.85
N VAL A 382 47.87 -38.11 9.47
CA VAL A 382 46.52 -38.52 9.11
C VAL A 382 46.07 -39.56 10.14
N GLU A 383 44.93 -39.31 10.78
CA GLU A 383 44.34 -40.19 11.78
C GLU A 383 43.03 -40.77 11.22
N ILE A 384 42.84 -42.08 11.36
CA ILE A 384 41.67 -42.82 10.88
C ILE A 384 40.84 -43.30 12.06
N TYR A 385 39.53 -43.15 11.97
CA TYR A 385 38.59 -43.49 13.04
C TYR A 385 37.53 -44.47 12.56
N SER A 386 37.27 -45.49 13.37
CA SER A 386 36.07 -46.33 13.28
C SER A 386 34.93 -45.78 14.14
N ASP A 387 35.28 -45.07 15.23
CA ASP A 387 34.38 -44.32 16.09
C ASP A 387 35.11 -43.04 16.56
N TYR A 388 34.71 -41.89 16.02
CA TYR A 388 35.33 -40.61 16.37
C TYR A 388 34.98 -40.17 17.80
N ALA A 389 33.84 -40.60 18.34
CA ALA A 389 33.39 -40.26 19.70
C ALA A 389 34.29 -40.87 20.77
N SER A 390 34.91 -42.02 20.50
CA SER A 390 35.90 -42.64 21.38
C SER A 390 37.16 -41.78 21.60
N LYS A 391 37.43 -40.82 20.69
CA LYS A 391 38.68 -40.04 20.64
C LYS A 391 39.95 -40.90 20.50
N VAL A 392 39.82 -42.16 20.09
CA VAL A 392 40.93 -43.10 19.88
C VAL A 392 41.02 -43.46 18.39
N PRO A 393 42.08 -43.05 17.68
CA PRO A 393 42.23 -43.41 16.27
C PRO A 393 42.49 -44.91 16.12
N SER A 394 41.85 -45.51 15.12
CA SER A 394 42.11 -46.89 14.69
C SER A 394 43.45 -47.03 13.96
N ALA A 395 43.92 -45.95 13.32
CA ALA A 395 45.26 -45.88 12.75
C ALA A 395 45.76 -44.43 12.77
N VAL A 396 47.07 -44.25 12.92
CA VAL A 396 47.75 -42.96 12.85
C VAL A 396 48.94 -43.09 11.92
N TYR A 397 48.99 -42.23 10.89
CA TYR A 397 50.10 -42.15 9.96
C TYR A 397 50.75 -40.79 10.08
N THR A 398 52.04 -40.73 10.42
CA THR A 398 52.76 -39.46 10.66
C THR A 398 53.83 -39.26 9.60
N SER A 399 53.95 -38.04 9.08
CA SER A 399 54.96 -37.70 8.09
C SER A 399 56.36 -37.63 8.72
N SER A 400 57.30 -38.39 8.17
CA SER A 400 58.72 -38.29 8.52
C SER A 400 59.43 -37.09 7.88
N GLN A 401 58.72 -36.26 7.10
CA GLN A 401 59.28 -35.11 6.40
C GLN A 401 59.14 -33.79 7.20
N THR A 402 58.71 -33.88 8.45
CA THR A 402 58.58 -32.73 9.37
C THR A 402 59.73 -32.71 10.38
N PRO A 403 60.24 -31.52 10.80
CA PRO A 403 59.80 -30.19 10.36
C PRO A 403 60.31 -29.81 8.96
N LYS A 404 59.57 -28.97 8.24
CA LYS A 404 59.97 -28.44 6.92
C LYS A 404 59.68 -26.94 6.81
N SER A 405 60.71 -26.15 6.56
CA SER A 405 60.56 -24.69 6.38
C SER A 405 59.73 -24.35 5.15
N THR A 406 58.89 -23.32 5.26
CA THR A 406 58.23 -22.71 4.11
C THR A 406 59.20 -21.80 3.36
N ALA A 407 58.82 -21.42 2.15
CA ALA A 407 59.64 -20.58 1.28
C ALA A 407 58.74 -19.57 0.56
N ASN A 408 59.05 -18.30 0.77
CA ASN A 408 58.26 -17.18 0.28
C ASN A 408 58.03 -17.24 -1.25
N GLY A 409 56.80 -16.99 -1.69
CA GLY A 409 56.37 -17.05 -3.09
C GLY A 409 56.36 -18.47 -3.68
N SER A 410 56.40 -19.52 -2.87
CA SER A 410 56.46 -20.90 -3.36
C SER A 410 55.71 -21.88 -2.46
N SER A 411 55.32 -23.03 -3.03
CA SER A 411 54.68 -24.11 -2.29
C SER A 411 55.71 -25.09 -1.75
N VAL A 412 55.63 -25.39 -0.45
CA VAL A 412 56.33 -26.53 0.16
C VAL A 412 55.30 -27.58 0.59
N ASN A 413 55.67 -28.85 0.55
CA ASN A 413 54.80 -29.92 1.03
C ASN A 413 55.55 -30.99 1.82
N VAL A 414 54.84 -31.63 2.74
CA VAL A 414 55.27 -32.86 3.43
C VAL A 414 54.26 -33.97 3.11
N GLN A 415 54.73 -35.20 3.00
CA GLN A 415 53.91 -36.33 2.55
C GLN A 415 53.96 -37.50 3.51
N ILE A 416 52.93 -38.32 3.45
CA ILE A 416 52.81 -39.63 4.09
C ILE A 416 52.54 -40.63 2.97
N PRO A 417 53.52 -41.47 2.59
CA PRO A 417 53.35 -42.39 1.47
C PRO A 417 52.55 -43.64 1.86
N ASN A 418 51.93 -44.26 0.86
CA ASN A 418 51.38 -45.62 0.91
C ASN A 418 50.31 -45.82 2.01
N ILE A 419 49.37 -44.88 2.16
CA ILE A 419 48.22 -45.05 3.05
C ILE A 419 47.16 -45.91 2.34
N THR A 420 46.69 -46.95 3.03
CA THR A 420 45.60 -47.81 2.56
C THR A 420 44.51 -47.89 3.62
N VAL A 421 43.33 -47.37 3.27
CA VAL A 421 42.10 -47.41 4.07
C VAL A 421 40.96 -47.75 3.12
N LEU A 422 40.57 -49.02 3.10
CA LEU A 422 39.51 -49.51 2.23
C LEU A 422 38.16 -49.32 2.95
N SER A 423 37.33 -48.40 2.43
CA SER A 423 35.94 -48.22 2.85
C SER A 423 35.01 -48.15 1.65
N SER A 424 33.75 -48.56 1.81
CA SER A 424 32.72 -48.53 0.76
C SER A 424 31.55 -47.63 1.19
N PRO A 425 30.92 -46.83 0.30
CA PRO A 425 31.43 -46.29 -0.97
C PRO A 425 32.19 -44.96 -0.77
N PRO A 426 32.87 -44.43 -1.80
CA PRO A 426 33.41 -43.06 -1.79
C PRO A 426 32.30 -42.04 -1.50
N PHE A 427 32.61 -41.02 -0.70
CA PHE A 427 31.72 -39.87 -0.50
C PHE A 427 31.68 -39.06 -1.80
N GLN A 428 30.51 -38.95 -2.43
CA GLN A 428 30.32 -38.01 -3.53
C GLN A 428 30.05 -36.63 -2.94
N LEU A 429 30.95 -35.67 -3.18
CA LEU A 429 30.61 -34.26 -3.05
C LEU A 429 29.57 -33.94 -4.15
N GLU A 430 28.30 -33.90 -3.78
CA GLU A 430 27.28 -33.35 -4.67
C GLU A 430 27.38 -31.83 -4.62
N THR A 431 27.97 -31.24 -5.67
CA THR A 431 27.92 -29.80 -5.88
C THR A 431 26.55 -29.43 -6.43
N PHE A 432 25.64 -29.05 -5.53
CA PHE A 432 24.38 -28.41 -5.92
C PHE A 432 24.64 -26.92 -6.12
N GLY A 433 24.80 -26.50 -7.38
CA GLY A 433 24.87 -25.09 -7.74
C GLY A 433 23.91 -24.81 -8.89
N ALA A 434 22.78 -24.15 -8.60
CA ALA A 434 21.92 -23.57 -9.64
C ALA A 434 22.26 -22.09 -9.90
N GLY A 435 23.10 -21.48 -9.05
CA GLY A 435 23.35 -20.05 -9.00
C GLY A 435 22.11 -19.25 -8.56
N ILE A 436 22.33 -17.98 -8.21
CA ILE A 436 21.22 -17.03 -8.02
C ILE A 436 21.06 -16.14 -9.24
N SER A 437 19.83 -15.67 -9.48
CA SER A 437 19.57 -14.78 -10.61
C SER A 437 20.32 -13.44 -10.47
N SER A 438 20.76 -12.85 -11.59
CA SER A 438 21.41 -11.53 -11.57
C SER A 438 20.50 -10.45 -10.96
N ALA A 439 19.18 -10.58 -11.17
CA ALA A 439 18.21 -9.66 -10.57
C ALA A 439 18.16 -9.79 -9.04
N LEU A 440 18.24 -11.01 -8.49
CA LEU A 440 18.31 -11.21 -7.05
C LEU A 440 19.63 -10.66 -6.48
N LEU A 441 20.76 -10.96 -7.13
CA LEU A 441 22.08 -10.49 -6.71
C LEU A 441 22.13 -8.95 -6.61
N GLU A 442 21.60 -8.22 -7.60
CA GLU A 442 21.60 -6.76 -7.55
C GLU A 442 20.73 -6.22 -6.41
N ARG A 443 19.56 -6.82 -6.14
CA ARG A 443 18.74 -6.47 -4.96
C ARG A 443 19.48 -6.74 -3.64
N MET A 444 20.24 -7.83 -3.57
CA MET A 444 21.06 -8.12 -2.39
C MET A 444 22.15 -7.06 -2.20
N LYS A 445 22.88 -6.68 -3.25
CA LYS A 445 23.89 -5.60 -3.20
C LYS A 445 23.26 -4.26 -2.80
N GLU A 446 22.05 -3.95 -3.28
CA GLU A 446 21.34 -2.73 -2.92
C GLU A 446 20.94 -2.67 -1.43
N GLN A 447 20.45 -3.77 -0.86
CA GLN A 447 19.96 -3.78 0.52
C GLN A 447 21.03 -4.10 1.56
N MET A 448 21.96 -5.01 1.25
CA MET A 448 23.03 -5.44 2.17
C MET A 448 24.30 -4.60 2.00
N GLY A 449 24.52 -4.02 0.82
CA GLY A 449 25.70 -3.24 0.48
C GLY A 449 26.83 -4.05 -0.14
N ILE A 450 27.95 -3.36 -0.35
CA ILE A 450 29.21 -3.92 -0.85
C ILE A 450 30.31 -3.56 0.17
N TYR A 451 31.21 -4.50 0.42
CA TYR A 451 32.34 -4.27 1.33
C TYR A 451 33.19 -3.06 0.91
N GLU A 452 33.50 -2.21 1.87
CA GLU A 452 34.34 -1.03 1.75
C GLU A 452 35.63 -1.25 2.55
N GLU A 453 36.78 -1.13 1.87
CA GLU A 453 38.07 -1.33 2.51
C GLU A 453 38.34 -0.32 3.63
N GLY A 454 38.72 -0.83 4.82
CA GLY A 454 39.03 -0.01 5.99
C GLY A 454 37.82 0.40 6.83
N ARG A 455 36.59 0.13 6.37
CA ARG A 455 35.38 0.35 7.18
C ARG A 455 35.26 -0.71 8.28
N ASN A 456 34.96 -0.26 9.50
CA ASN A 456 34.56 -1.14 10.58
C ASN A 456 33.03 -1.33 10.55
N TYR A 457 32.56 -2.57 10.39
CA TYR A 457 31.14 -2.90 10.35
C TYR A 457 30.58 -3.33 11.72
N ASN A 458 31.41 -3.40 12.77
CA ASN A 458 30.94 -3.47 14.14
C ASN A 458 30.54 -2.08 14.64
N GLU A 459 29.34 -1.64 14.27
CA GLU A 459 28.73 -0.44 14.83
C GLU A 459 28.19 -0.75 16.22
N VAL A 460 28.53 0.05 17.23
CA VAL A 460 28.03 -0.17 18.59
C VAL A 460 26.83 0.73 18.85
N ILE A 461 25.65 0.14 19.01
CA ILE A 461 24.38 0.83 19.25
C ILE A 461 23.96 0.60 20.69
N ASN A 462 23.88 1.67 21.50
CA ASN A 462 23.51 1.60 22.92
C ASN A 462 24.34 0.60 23.74
N GLY A 463 25.61 0.41 23.39
CA GLY A 463 26.51 -0.54 24.04
C GLY A 463 26.46 -1.96 23.47
N TYR A 464 25.64 -2.23 22.45
CA TYR A 464 25.57 -3.53 21.79
C TYR A 464 26.24 -3.49 20.42
N GLY A 465 27.10 -4.47 20.15
CA GLY A 465 27.80 -4.59 18.88
C GLY A 465 26.88 -5.10 17.79
N THR A 466 27.14 -4.71 16.55
CA THR A 466 26.47 -5.25 15.38
C THR A 466 27.39 -6.25 14.67
N GLY A 467 27.87 -5.95 13.47
CA GLY A 467 28.92 -6.71 12.80
C GLY A 467 28.47 -7.56 11.62
N LEU A 468 27.27 -7.36 11.08
CA LEU A 468 26.94 -7.89 9.76
C LEU A 468 27.71 -7.06 8.73
N ARG A 469 28.69 -7.69 8.08
CA ARG A 469 29.48 -7.11 7.02
C ARG A 469 28.94 -7.57 5.66
N PRO A 470 28.74 -6.66 4.68
CA PRO A 470 28.44 -7.05 3.32
C PRO A 470 29.61 -7.81 2.67
N PRO A 471 29.33 -8.75 1.75
CA PRO A 471 30.32 -9.31 0.84
C PRO A 471 31.02 -8.24 -0.01
N SER A 472 32.27 -8.50 -0.37
CA SER A 472 33.04 -7.80 -1.39
C SER A 472 32.56 -8.18 -2.79
N LEU A 473 33.04 -7.47 -3.82
CA LEU A 473 32.67 -7.78 -5.21
C LEU A 473 33.06 -9.21 -5.61
N GLU A 474 34.22 -9.69 -5.16
CA GLU A 474 34.69 -11.06 -5.42
C GLU A 474 33.78 -12.08 -4.73
N GLU A 475 33.47 -11.86 -3.45
CA GLU A 475 32.54 -12.70 -2.69
C GLU A 475 31.14 -12.71 -3.31
N TRP A 476 30.65 -11.57 -3.81
CA TRP A 476 29.37 -11.48 -4.51
C TRP A 476 29.32 -12.31 -5.79
N GLU A 477 30.41 -12.35 -6.56
CA GLU A 477 30.48 -13.20 -7.75
C GLU A 477 30.51 -14.69 -7.37
N GLU A 478 31.21 -15.06 -6.31
CA GLU A 478 31.17 -16.42 -5.80
C GLU A 478 29.76 -16.80 -5.31
N ILE A 479 29.10 -15.91 -4.57
CA ILE A 479 27.70 -16.09 -4.14
C ILE A 479 26.79 -16.28 -5.35
N ARG A 480 26.95 -15.48 -6.41
CA ARG A 480 26.18 -15.61 -7.66
C ARG A 480 26.26 -17.03 -8.23
N GLU A 481 27.44 -17.63 -8.20
CA GLU A 481 27.71 -18.93 -8.82
C GLU A 481 27.36 -20.11 -7.93
N SER A 482 27.49 -19.95 -6.61
CA SER A 482 27.36 -21.05 -5.64
C SER A 482 26.01 -21.11 -4.95
N TRP A 483 25.39 -19.97 -4.61
CA TRP A 483 24.16 -19.93 -3.82
C TRP A 483 22.93 -20.38 -4.61
N TYR A 484 21.88 -20.76 -3.87
CA TYR A 484 20.62 -21.23 -4.45
C TYR A 484 19.46 -20.31 -4.08
N GLU A 485 18.73 -19.83 -5.10
CA GLU A 485 17.50 -19.05 -4.91
C GLU A 485 16.32 -20.00 -4.66
N ILE A 486 15.67 -19.87 -3.51
CA ILE A 486 14.50 -20.67 -3.14
C ILE A 486 13.32 -20.27 -4.05
N ILE A 487 12.81 -21.23 -4.80
CA ILE A 487 11.58 -21.06 -5.58
C ILE A 487 10.40 -21.07 -4.60
N PRO A 488 9.60 -20.00 -4.50
CA PRO A 488 8.49 -19.95 -3.57
C PRO A 488 7.43 -20.99 -3.91
N PHE A 489 6.90 -21.65 -2.89
CA PHE A 489 5.87 -22.67 -3.02
C PHE A 489 4.75 -22.47 -1.99
N SER A 490 3.62 -23.12 -2.26
CA SER A 490 2.56 -23.27 -1.27
C SER A 490 2.69 -24.63 -0.60
N PRO A 491 2.46 -24.73 0.72
CA PRO A 491 2.48 -26.01 1.42
C PRO A 491 1.39 -26.93 0.85
N GLN A 492 1.66 -28.24 0.83
CA GLN A 492 0.67 -29.23 0.40
C GLN A 492 -0.44 -29.42 1.44
N ASP A 493 -0.07 -29.31 2.72
CA ASP A 493 -0.97 -29.43 3.87
C ASP A 493 -1.20 -28.08 4.56
N THR A 494 -2.22 -28.03 5.43
CA THR A 494 -2.45 -26.84 6.26
C THR A 494 -1.39 -26.76 7.34
N LEU A 495 -0.59 -25.69 7.33
CA LEU A 495 0.40 -25.41 8.37
C LEU A 495 -0.28 -25.06 9.70
N PRO A 496 0.34 -25.38 10.85
CA PRO A 496 -0.18 -24.94 12.14
C PRO A 496 -0.25 -23.41 12.23
N ALA A 497 -1.11 -22.90 13.10
CA ALA A 497 -1.27 -21.45 13.28
C ALA A 497 -0.04 -20.81 13.96
N TYR A 498 0.79 -21.60 14.64
CA TYR A 498 2.03 -21.14 15.26
C TYR A 498 3.06 -22.27 15.34
N VAL A 499 4.33 -21.89 15.32
CA VAL A 499 5.51 -22.73 15.57
C VAL A 499 6.47 -21.92 16.44
N ASP A 500 6.98 -22.48 17.54
CA ASP A 500 7.96 -21.82 18.40
C ASP A 500 9.09 -22.77 18.83
N HIS A 501 10.18 -22.78 18.04
CA HIS A 501 11.35 -23.60 18.36
C HIS A 501 12.10 -23.11 19.58
N SER A 502 11.96 -21.82 19.96
CA SER A 502 12.63 -21.29 21.15
C SER A 502 12.08 -21.86 22.46
N SER A 503 10.87 -22.42 22.42
CA SER A 503 10.26 -23.15 23.54
C SER A 503 10.62 -24.64 23.57
N SER A 504 11.31 -25.13 22.54
CA SER A 504 11.72 -26.54 22.46
C SER A 504 12.87 -26.83 23.42
N ILE A 505 13.05 -28.11 23.73
CA ILE A 505 14.19 -28.57 24.54
C ILE A 505 15.53 -28.45 23.80
N TYR A 506 15.56 -28.11 22.51
CA TYR A 506 16.77 -28.09 21.69
C TYR A 506 17.34 -26.67 21.48
N PHE A 507 16.60 -25.64 21.87
CA PHE A 507 17.04 -24.26 21.65
C PHE A 507 17.93 -23.77 22.80
N PRO A 508 19.09 -23.15 22.53
CA PRO A 508 19.95 -22.61 23.57
C PRO A 508 19.35 -21.34 24.20
N PRO A 509 19.77 -20.96 25.42
CA PRO A 509 19.35 -19.69 26.03
C PRO A 509 19.77 -18.50 25.17
N ILE A 510 19.07 -17.38 25.30
CA ILE A 510 19.40 -16.15 24.56
C ILE A 510 20.82 -15.70 24.88
N GLY A 511 21.64 -15.64 23.84
CA GLY A 511 23.04 -15.27 23.91
C GLY A 511 23.26 -13.76 23.89
N ASN A 512 24.39 -13.32 24.46
CA ASN A 512 24.81 -11.93 24.46
C ASN A 512 26.22 -11.77 23.86
N GLN A 513 26.33 -11.12 22.71
CA GLN A 513 27.60 -10.79 22.05
C GLN A 513 28.32 -9.60 22.68
N GLY A 514 27.68 -8.89 23.60
CA GLY A 514 28.16 -7.64 24.16
C GLY A 514 28.39 -6.60 23.06
N ASN A 515 29.56 -5.97 23.06
CA ASN A 515 29.95 -4.96 22.09
C ASN A 515 30.77 -5.50 20.90
N LYS A 516 30.99 -6.81 20.82
CA LYS A 516 31.76 -7.45 19.75
C LYS A 516 30.91 -7.57 18.48
N GLY A 517 31.52 -7.48 17.31
CA GLY A 517 30.85 -7.58 16.00
C GLY A 517 30.45 -8.99 15.55
N SER A 518 30.07 -9.89 16.45
CA SER A 518 29.94 -11.32 16.17
C SER A 518 28.51 -11.80 15.90
N CYS A 519 27.57 -10.92 15.54
CA CYS A 519 26.15 -11.28 15.36
C CYS A 519 25.93 -12.43 14.37
N VAL A 520 26.69 -12.48 13.27
CA VAL A 520 26.61 -13.57 12.27
C VAL A 520 27.00 -14.92 12.89
N ALA A 521 28.05 -14.95 13.71
CA ALA A 521 28.50 -16.17 14.39
C ALA A 521 27.52 -16.62 15.48
N PHE A 522 26.82 -15.68 16.14
CA PHE A 522 25.69 -16.02 17.01
C PHE A 522 24.52 -16.60 16.23
N SER A 523 24.13 -15.98 15.11
CA SER A 523 23.02 -16.48 14.30
C SER A 523 23.30 -17.88 13.75
N ILE A 524 24.38 -18.06 12.98
CA ILE A 524 24.64 -19.34 12.32
C ILE A 524 25.22 -20.39 13.28
N GLY A 525 26.17 -20.02 14.13
CA GLY A 525 26.81 -20.98 15.03
C GLY A 525 26.02 -21.24 16.31
N TYR A 526 25.81 -20.18 17.10
CA TYR A 526 25.23 -20.33 18.43
C TYR A 526 23.76 -20.76 18.38
N TYR A 527 22.91 -20.14 17.56
CA TYR A 527 21.50 -20.50 17.48
C TYR A 527 21.24 -21.64 16.50
N ILE A 528 21.56 -21.46 15.23
CA ILE A 528 21.24 -22.45 14.19
C ILE A 528 22.00 -23.75 14.42
N SER A 529 23.33 -23.79 14.38
CA SER A 529 24.06 -25.06 14.51
C SER A 529 23.75 -25.77 15.83
N THR A 530 23.68 -25.07 16.97
CA THR A 530 23.35 -25.69 18.26
C THR A 530 21.97 -26.35 18.22
N PHE A 531 20.95 -25.66 17.70
CA PHE A 531 19.60 -26.19 17.65
C PHE A 531 19.51 -27.48 16.83
N TYR A 532 20.15 -27.52 15.66
CA TYR A 532 20.13 -28.69 14.79
C TYR A 532 20.86 -29.86 15.44
N GLU A 533 22.09 -29.65 15.94
CA GLU A 533 22.86 -30.71 16.59
C GLU A 533 22.18 -31.20 17.88
N ALA A 534 21.57 -30.29 18.65
CA ALA A 534 20.79 -30.67 19.82
C ALA A 534 19.56 -31.50 19.46
N ARG A 535 18.86 -31.15 18.38
CA ARG A 535 17.72 -31.93 17.89
C ARG A 535 18.16 -33.30 17.40
N ASP A 536 19.19 -33.38 16.56
CA ASP A 536 19.61 -34.63 15.93
C ASP A 536 20.21 -35.60 16.95
N ARG A 537 20.95 -35.07 17.93
CA ARG A 537 21.56 -35.85 19.02
C ARG A 537 20.69 -35.96 20.29
N GLN A 538 19.48 -35.41 20.26
CA GLN A 538 18.52 -35.41 21.37
C GLN A 538 19.09 -34.79 22.67
N TRP A 539 19.83 -33.69 22.55
CA TRP A 539 20.34 -32.94 23.69
C TRP A 539 19.26 -32.07 24.31
N ASP A 540 18.96 -32.32 25.59
CA ASP A 540 18.07 -31.48 26.38
C ASP A 540 18.81 -30.23 26.88
N LEU A 541 18.38 -29.07 26.37
CA LEU A 541 18.82 -27.72 26.73
C LEU A 541 17.73 -26.94 27.48
N SER A 542 16.59 -27.54 27.83
CA SER A 542 15.43 -26.83 28.42
C SER A 542 15.73 -26.14 29.76
N SER A 543 16.77 -26.58 30.47
CA SER A 543 17.24 -25.96 31.73
C SER A 543 18.57 -25.21 31.57
N ALA A 544 19.00 -24.94 30.33
CA ALA A 544 20.17 -24.13 30.08
C ALA A 544 19.81 -22.64 30.22
N ASP A 545 20.40 -21.98 31.21
CA ASP A 545 20.24 -20.53 31.39
C ASP A 545 21.45 -19.73 30.88
N TRP A 546 21.25 -18.44 30.60
CA TRP A 546 22.34 -17.48 30.44
C TRP A 546 22.74 -16.88 31.79
N ILE A 547 23.96 -17.14 32.26
CA ILE A 547 24.46 -16.72 33.57
C ILE A 547 25.55 -15.65 33.43
N GLY A 548 25.60 -14.68 34.34
CA GLY A 548 26.64 -13.63 34.34
C GLY A 548 26.29 -12.35 33.56
N GLY A 549 25.06 -12.23 33.06
CA GLY A 549 24.54 -10.99 32.46
C GLY A 549 25.27 -10.60 31.17
N TYR A 550 25.66 -9.34 31.04
CA TYR A 550 26.25 -8.79 29.81
C TYR A 550 27.55 -9.50 29.38
N TYR A 551 28.37 -9.96 30.33
CA TYR A 551 29.59 -10.74 30.08
C TYR A 551 29.39 -12.23 30.39
N GLY A 552 28.16 -12.68 30.22
CA GLY A 552 27.73 -14.01 30.63
C GLY A 552 28.12 -15.12 29.67
N ALA A 553 27.62 -16.31 29.98
CA ALA A 553 27.76 -17.52 29.20
C ALA A 553 26.55 -18.42 29.46
N PRO A 554 26.30 -19.43 28.60
CA PRO A 554 25.40 -20.51 28.96
C PRO A 554 25.84 -21.18 30.26
N SER A 555 24.90 -21.68 31.04
CA SER A 555 25.16 -22.38 32.30
C SER A 555 26.13 -23.55 32.09
N THR A 556 27.08 -23.71 33.01
CA THR A 556 28.29 -24.54 32.82
C THR A 556 28.02 -25.99 32.40
N ASN A 557 26.92 -26.58 32.87
CA ASN A 557 26.56 -27.97 32.56
C ASN A 557 26.15 -28.21 31.10
N TYR A 558 25.93 -27.15 30.32
CA TYR A 558 25.45 -27.18 28.94
C TYR A 558 26.48 -26.63 27.94
N GLN A 559 27.59 -26.06 28.42
CA GLN A 559 28.61 -25.46 27.56
C GLN A 559 29.30 -26.48 26.64
N ASP A 560 29.21 -27.77 26.93
CA ASP A 560 29.73 -28.88 26.11
C ASP A 560 28.81 -29.29 24.95
N ARG A 561 27.68 -28.62 24.79
CA ARG A 561 26.69 -28.88 23.72
C ARG A 561 26.13 -27.61 23.07
N ILE A 562 26.58 -26.43 23.50
CA ILE A 562 26.22 -25.14 22.91
C ILE A 562 27.45 -24.60 22.18
N PHE A 563 27.31 -24.18 20.93
CA PHE A 563 28.44 -23.81 20.10
C PHE A 563 28.96 -22.39 20.36
N SER A 564 30.27 -22.23 20.18
CA SER A 564 30.99 -20.98 20.44
C SER A 564 30.96 -20.06 19.22
N PRO A 565 30.42 -18.84 19.35
CA PRO A 565 30.55 -17.81 18.31
C PRO A 565 32.01 -17.43 18.04
N ASP A 566 32.88 -17.48 19.06
CA ASP A 566 34.29 -17.07 18.93
C ASP A 566 35.09 -18.07 18.09
N PHE A 567 34.72 -19.35 18.10
CA PHE A 567 35.32 -20.33 17.20
C PHE A 567 35.16 -19.90 15.74
N ILE A 568 33.98 -19.44 15.36
CA ILE A 568 33.72 -18.99 13.99
C ILE A 568 34.32 -17.59 13.77
N TYR A 569 33.93 -16.62 14.60
CA TYR A 569 34.19 -15.20 14.35
C TYR A 569 35.68 -14.86 14.28
N HIS A 570 36.51 -15.44 15.15
CA HIS A 570 37.95 -15.12 15.19
C HIS A 570 38.68 -15.58 13.93
N GLN A 571 38.11 -16.52 13.17
CA GLN A 571 38.69 -17.02 11.93
C GLN A 571 38.33 -16.16 10.71
N ILE A 572 37.30 -15.32 10.79
CA ILE A 572 36.70 -14.63 9.62
C ILE A 572 36.62 -13.11 9.75
N ASN A 573 37.04 -12.54 10.87
CA ASN A 573 36.94 -11.11 11.15
C ASN A 573 38.14 -10.26 10.69
N ARG A 574 39.07 -10.83 9.91
CA ARG A 574 40.32 -10.16 9.46
C ARG A 574 41.32 -9.86 10.56
N GLY A 575 41.14 -10.44 11.74
CA GLY A 575 42.00 -10.19 12.89
C GLY A 575 41.72 -8.85 13.58
N ILE A 576 40.59 -8.22 13.27
CA ILE A 576 40.07 -7.05 13.98
C ILE A 576 38.60 -7.28 14.29
N ASP A 577 38.04 -6.52 15.23
CA ASP A 577 36.61 -6.59 15.53
C ASP A 577 35.79 -5.79 14.48
N GLY A 578 35.81 -6.28 13.24
CA GLY A 578 35.32 -5.59 12.05
C GLY A 578 33.99 -6.08 11.50
N GLY A 579 33.38 -7.10 12.11
CA GLY A 579 32.23 -7.82 11.57
C GLY A 579 32.61 -8.94 10.59
N SER A 580 31.61 -9.71 10.15
CA SER A 580 31.77 -10.87 9.26
C SER A 580 30.56 -11.04 8.34
N ALA A 581 30.72 -11.79 7.23
CA ALA A 581 29.63 -12.13 6.31
C ALA A 581 29.11 -13.55 6.58
N TYR A 582 27.85 -13.82 6.19
CA TYR A 582 27.26 -15.15 6.33
C TYR A 582 28.01 -16.24 5.57
N GLN A 583 28.46 -15.92 4.34
CA GLN A 583 29.21 -16.86 3.50
C GLN A 583 30.48 -17.37 4.21
N ASP A 584 31.23 -16.47 4.84
CA ASP A 584 32.46 -16.81 5.57
C ASP A 584 32.16 -17.72 6.76
N ALA A 585 31.11 -17.39 7.53
CA ALA A 585 30.69 -18.18 8.68
C ALA A 585 30.26 -19.59 8.26
N LEU A 586 29.46 -19.72 7.20
CA LEU A 586 29.06 -21.04 6.71
C LEU A 586 30.25 -21.82 6.17
N LYS A 587 31.18 -21.17 5.45
CA LYS A 587 32.40 -21.82 4.95
C LYS A 587 33.26 -22.38 6.08
N VAL A 588 33.41 -21.68 7.20
CA VAL A 588 34.11 -22.23 8.38
C VAL A 588 33.38 -23.47 8.88
N ILE A 589 32.06 -23.39 9.08
CA ILE A 589 31.28 -24.50 9.64
C ILE A 589 31.25 -25.70 8.67
N SER A 590 31.16 -25.49 7.37
CA SER A 590 31.17 -26.59 6.39
C SER A 590 32.55 -27.21 6.19
N ASN A 591 33.62 -26.40 6.24
CA ASN A 591 34.97 -26.84 5.89
C ASN A 591 35.71 -27.44 7.09
N VAL A 592 35.60 -26.77 8.24
CA VAL A 592 36.25 -27.09 9.51
C VAL A 592 35.26 -27.68 10.52
N GLY A 593 34.08 -27.08 10.62
CA GLY A 593 33.10 -27.32 11.67
C GLY A 593 33.03 -26.19 12.69
N VAL A 594 32.35 -26.43 13.81
CA VAL A 594 32.26 -25.50 14.95
C VAL A 594 32.49 -26.25 16.26
N SER A 595 33.13 -25.62 17.24
CA SER A 595 33.37 -26.23 18.55
C SER A 595 32.47 -25.61 19.62
N THR A 596 32.27 -26.35 20.70
CA THR A 596 31.44 -26.01 21.84
C THR A 596 32.03 -24.84 22.64
N TRP A 597 31.16 -24.17 23.39
CA TRP A 597 31.52 -23.10 24.31
C TRP A 597 32.55 -23.56 25.34
N LYS A 598 32.48 -24.82 25.77
CA LYS A 598 33.43 -25.40 26.72
C LYS A 598 34.85 -25.46 26.16
N GLU A 599 34.99 -25.84 24.89
CA GLU A 599 36.29 -25.97 24.23
C GLU A 599 36.86 -24.63 23.76
N MET A 600 35.99 -23.67 23.42
CA MET A 600 36.39 -22.28 23.16
C MET A 600 35.40 -21.28 23.78
N PRO A 601 35.59 -20.91 25.06
CA PRO A 601 34.70 -19.96 25.72
C PRO A 601 34.68 -18.60 25.03
N TYR A 602 33.50 -18.01 24.92
CA TYR A 602 33.33 -16.68 24.34
C TYR A 602 33.99 -15.63 25.24
N ASN A 603 34.78 -14.74 24.65
CA ASN A 603 35.46 -13.65 25.34
C ASN A 603 35.18 -12.32 24.65
N THR A 604 34.27 -11.53 25.19
CA THR A 604 33.90 -10.21 24.65
C THR A 604 35.07 -9.25 24.45
N SER A 605 36.19 -9.43 25.15
CA SER A 605 37.35 -8.54 25.11
C SER A 605 38.42 -8.95 24.09
N SER A 606 38.28 -10.10 23.43
CA SER A 606 39.22 -10.58 22.40
C SER A 606 38.49 -10.92 21.12
N CYS A 607 39.09 -10.62 19.97
CA CYS A 607 38.57 -11.03 18.66
C CYS A 607 39.60 -11.84 17.86
N THR A 608 40.75 -12.18 18.45
CA THR A 608 41.92 -12.71 17.72
C THR A 608 42.50 -13.99 18.30
N SER A 609 41.96 -14.45 19.45
CA SER A 609 42.38 -15.72 20.04
C SER A 609 42.05 -16.88 19.09
N TRP A 610 42.97 -17.82 18.97
CA TRP A 610 42.79 -18.99 18.12
C TRP A 610 42.25 -20.19 18.92
N PRO A 611 41.52 -21.12 18.28
CA PRO A 611 41.05 -22.33 18.95
C PRO A 611 42.19 -23.21 19.48
N SER A 612 41.93 -23.86 20.62
CA SER A 612 42.78 -24.89 21.22
C SER A 612 42.81 -26.16 20.35
N GLU A 613 43.78 -27.07 20.56
CA GLU A 613 43.80 -28.34 19.81
C GLU A 613 42.57 -29.18 20.11
N SER A 614 42.04 -29.12 21.34
CA SER A 614 40.81 -29.81 21.70
C SER A 614 39.59 -29.25 20.95
N ALA A 615 39.52 -27.92 20.79
CA ALA A 615 38.49 -27.29 19.96
C ALA A 615 38.61 -27.69 18.47
N TRP A 616 39.84 -27.69 17.92
CA TRP A 616 40.09 -28.17 16.56
C TRP A 616 39.69 -29.63 16.37
N ARG A 617 39.94 -30.49 17.36
CA ARG A 617 39.55 -31.91 17.32
C ARG A 617 38.05 -32.10 17.45
N GLU A 618 37.35 -31.24 18.16
CA GLU A 618 35.89 -31.34 18.31
C GLU A 618 35.15 -30.87 17.06
N ALA A 619 35.56 -29.74 16.49
CA ALA A 619 34.85 -29.08 15.39
C ALA A 619 34.44 -29.97 14.20
N PRO A 620 35.28 -30.90 13.70
CA PRO A 620 34.93 -31.83 12.63
C PRO A 620 33.61 -32.59 12.79
N ARG A 621 33.14 -32.83 14.03
CA ARG A 621 31.86 -33.49 14.32
C ARG A 621 30.65 -32.66 13.89
N TYR A 622 30.78 -31.34 13.95
CA TYR A 622 29.67 -30.40 13.86
C TYR A 622 29.86 -29.52 12.61
N ARG A 623 29.81 -30.18 11.45
CA ARG A 623 29.94 -29.54 10.14
C ARG A 623 28.58 -29.30 9.52
N SER A 624 28.46 -28.26 8.69
CA SER A 624 27.36 -28.15 7.75
C SER A 624 27.59 -29.08 6.56
N TYR A 625 26.51 -29.60 5.96
CA TYR A 625 26.60 -30.47 4.79
C TYR A 625 27.18 -29.70 3.60
N SER A 626 26.78 -28.44 3.43
CA SER A 626 27.18 -27.58 2.33
C SER A 626 27.78 -26.26 2.81
N ASN A 627 28.66 -25.68 1.99
CA ASN A 627 29.11 -24.30 2.10
C ASN A 627 28.21 -23.30 1.35
N VAL A 628 27.10 -23.80 0.79
CA VAL A 628 26.11 -23.06 0.01
C VAL A 628 24.91 -22.68 0.88
N MET A 629 24.44 -21.44 0.72
CA MET A 629 23.22 -20.96 1.39
C MET A 629 22.05 -20.94 0.41
N ALA A 630 20.89 -21.39 0.88
CA ALA A 630 19.63 -21.16 0.21
C ALA A 630 19.07 -19.81 0.65
N ILE A 631 18.61 -19.00 -0.30
CA ILE A 631 18.17 -17.63 -0.04
C ILE A 631 16.78 -17.35 -0.61
N MET A 632 16.00 -16.57 0.12
CA MET A 632 14.70 -16.05 -0.30
C MET A 632 14.55 -14.58 0.08
N GLN A 633 13.98 -13.77 -0.82
CA GLN A 633 13.54 -12.42 -0.50
C GLN A 633 12.03 -12.40 -0.25
N VAL A 634 11.59 -12.03 0.96
CA VAL A 634 10.17 -12.05 1.30
C VAL A 634 9.46 -10.82 0.71
N THR A 635 8.67 -11.02 -0.34
CA THR A 635 7.94 -9.93 -1.02
C THR A 635 6.46 -10.25 -1.29
N SER A 636 5.98 -11.43 -0.91
CA SER A 636 4.61 -11.90 -1.17
C SER A 636 4.12 -12.88 -0.11
N ASP A 637 2.82 -13.13 -0.06
CA ASP A 637 2.24 -14.14 0.85
C ASP A 637 2.74 -15.55 0.57
N GLN A 638 3.08 -15.85 -0.69
CA GLN A 638 3.65 -17.16 -1.02
C GLN A 638 5.05 -17.34 -0.42
N HIS A 639 5.86 -16.27 -0.34
CA HIS A 639 7.11 -16.30 0.42
C HIS A 639 6.88 -16.52 1.91
N ILE A 640 5.84 -15.89 2.49
CA ILE A 640 5.46 -16.12 3.90
C ILE A 640 5.13 -17.60 4.12
N GLN A 641 4.31 -18.21 3.27
CA GLN A 641 3.96 -19.63 3.37
C GLN A 641 5.18 -20.56 3.19
N THR A 642 6.09 -20.21 2.26
CA THR A 642 7.36 -20.93 2.07
C THR A 642 8.20 -20.89 3.35
N LEU A 643 8.37 -19.71 3.95
CA LEU A 643 9.14 -19.53 5.19
C LEU A 643 8.52 -20.30 6.37
N LYS A 644 7.19 -20.24 6.51
CA LYS A 644 6.46 -21.01 7.51
C LYS A 644 6.66 -22.52 7.32
N SER A 645 6.73 -23.01 6.08
CA SER A 645 6.96 -24.43 5.78
C SER A 645 8.35 -24.91 6.21
N TYR A 646 9.39 -24.08 6.02
CA TYR A 646 10.73 -24.36 6.54
C TYR A 646 10.73 -24.43 8.07
N LEU A 647 10.12 -23.44 8.72
CA LEU A 647 10.01 -23.42 10.19
C LEU A 647 9.25 -24.63 10.72
N ASP A 648 8.12 -25.00 10.11
CA ASP A 648 7.34 -26.19 10.48
C ASP A 648 8.13 -27.50 10.28
N SER A 649 8.99 -27.54 9.27
CA SER A 649 9.91 -28.66 9.01
C SER A 649 11.13 -28.68 9.94
N GLY A 650 11.20 -27.76 10.91
CA GLY A 650 12.28 -27.71 11.89
C GLY A 650 13.53 -26.96 11.43
N TYR A 651 13.43 -26.09 10.42
CA TYR A 651 14.54 -25.22 10.03
C TYR A 651 14.48 -23.89 10.79
N LEU A 652 15.61 -23.46 11.36
CA LEU A 652 15.82 -22.06 11.77
C LEU A 652 16.38 -21.24 10.61
N VAL A 653 16.09 -19.95 10.58
CA VAL A 653 16.40 -19.09 9.43
C VAL A 653 17.15 -17.84 9.86
N ALA A 654 18.34 -17.61 9.32
CA ALA A 654 19.06 -16.36 9.56
C ALA A 654 18.43 -15.22 8.74
N ILE A 655 18.42 -14.02 9.32
CA ILE A 655 17.92 -12.80 8.67
C ILE A 655 18.82 -11.61 8.96
N SER A 656 18.85 -10.67 8.01
CA SER A 656 19.52 -9.38 8.17
C SER A 656 18.52 -8.30 8.56
N ILE A 657 18.84 -7.53 9.59
CA ILE A 657 17.99 -6.46 10.09
C ILE A 657 18.78 -5.17 10.34
N ASP A 658 18.07 -4.05 10.45
CA ASP A 658 18.64 -2.76 10.81
C ASP A 658 18.55 -2.55 12.33
N ALA A 659 19.68 -2.68 13.01
CA ALA A 659 19.75 -2.54 14.46
C ALA A 659 19.42 -1.12 14.96
N ASN A 660 19.44 -0.10 14.11
CA ASN A 660 19.00 1.24 14.51
C ASN A 660 17.48 1.29 14.77
N LYS A 661 16.72 0.31 14.27
CA LYS A 661 15.26 0.23 14.41
C LYS A 661 14.80 -0.39 15.73
N TYR A 662 15.69 -0.94 16.56
CA TYR A 662 15.29 -1.54 17.86
C TYR A 662 14.59 -0.51 18.74
N SER A 663 15.03 0.75 18.69
CA SER A 663 14.40 1.87 19.38
C SER A 663 12.97 2.21 18.92
N LYS A 664 12.50 1.62 17.81
CA LYS A 664 11.20 1.90 17.15
C LYS A 664 10.18 0.79 17.36
N MET A 665 10.53 -0.32 18.01
CA MET A 665 9.58 -1.39 18.33
C MET A 665 8.40 -0.87 19.16
N THR A 666 7.27 -1.56 19.05
CA THR A 666 6.12 -1.33 19.94
C THR A 666 6.45 -1.76 21.37
N GLN A 667 5.52 -1.55 22.31
CA GLN A 667 5.67 -2.00 23.70
C GLN A 667 5.76 -3.53 23.86
N ASN A 668 5.37 -4.28 22.82
CA ASN A 668 5.36 -5.75 22.76
C ASN A 668 6.50 -6.29 21.88
N ASP A 669 7.56 -5.50 21.67
CA ASP A 669 8.69 -5.81 20.79
C ASP A 669 8.31 -6.22 19.37
N VAL A 670 7.32 -5.52 18.79
CA VAL A 670 6.87 -5.77 17.41
C VAL A 670 7.40 -4.71 16.44
N TRP A 671 7.94 -5.20 15.34
CA TRP A 671 8.12 -4.46 14.10
C TRP A 671 6.97 -4.74 13.12
N ASN A 672 6.22 -3.68 12.82
CA ASN A 672 5.13 -3.65 11.87
C ASN A 672 5.50 -2.78 10.65
N SER A 673 4.65 -2.78 9.63
CA SER A 673 4.95 -2.07 8.37
C SER A 673 5.06 -0.54 8.54
N THR A 674 4.68 0.01 9.69
CA THR A 674 4.74 1.45 9.98
C THR A 674 5.99 1.87 10.74
N ASN A 675 6.50 1.04 11.66
CA ASN A 675 7.66 1.38 12.49
C ASN A 675 8.99 0.76 12.01
N TYR A 676 8.93 -0.26 11.15
CA TYR A 676 10.09 -0.87 10.50
C TYR A 676 10.01 -0.60 9.00
N THR A 677 10.67 0.49 8.56
CA THR A 677 10.63 0.94 7.17
C THR A 677 12.02 1.29 6.66
N ASN A 678 12.32 0.85 5.44
CA ASN A 678 13.59 1.09 4.72
C ASN A 678 14.81 0.75 5.58
N PRO A 679 14.95 -0.50 6.07
CA PRO A 679 16.05 -0.90 6.92
C PRO A 679 17.37 -0.90 6.13
N ASN A 680 18.41 -0.35 6.73
CA ASN A 680 19.79 -0.59 6.29
C ASN A 680 20.40 -1.68 7.17
N THR A 681 20.58 -2.88 6.62
CA THR A 681 20.92 -4.04 7.43
C THR A 681 22.37 -3.98 7.92
N ASN A 682 22.58 -4.04 9.23
CA ASN A 682 23.90 -4.06 9.86
C ASN A 682 24.02 -5.13 10.96
N HIS A 683 22.96 -5.90 11.20
CA HIS A 683 22.90 -6.90 12.28
C HIS A 683 22.23 -8.19 11.81
N ALA A 684 22.70 -9.33 12.32
CA ALA A 684 22.23 -10.66 11.97
C ALA A 684 21.45 -11.28 13.13
N ASN A 685 20.27 -11.82 12.83
CA ASN A 685 19.37 -12.45 13.79
C ASN A 685 18.84 -13.79 13.26
N THR A 686 18.12 -14.53 14.09
CA THR A 686 17.56 -15.84 13.73
C THR A 686 16.05 -15.85 13.92
N ILE A 687 15.28 -16.17 12.87
CA ILE A 687 13.87 -16.53 12.99
C ILE A 687 13.79 -17.93 13.59
N VAL A 688 13.01 -18.03 14.67
CA VAL A 688 12.86 -19.26 15.47
C VAL A 688 11.43 -19.77 15.51
N GLY A 689 10.51 -19.08 14.85
CA GLY A 689 9.11 -19.45 14.85
C GLY A 689 8.24 -18.42 14.17
N TYR A 690 6.93 -18.66 14.21
CA TYR A 690 5.90 -17.74 13.79
C TYR A 690 4.63 -17.94 14.61
N ASP A 691 3.77 -16.92 14.62
CA ASP A 691 2.43 -16.99 15.21
C ASP A 691 1.48 -16.15 14.37
N ASP A 692 0.50 -16.80 13.72
CA ASP A 692 -0.54 -16.17 12.90
C ASP A 692 -1.49 -15.27 13.72
N ASN A 693 -1.59 -15.52 15.03
CA ASN A 693 -2.47 -14.77 15.93
C ASN A 693 -1.75 -13.61 16.64
N MET A 694 -0.45 -13.45 16.43
CA MET A 694 0.32 -12.32 16.97
C MET A 694 -0.28 -11.01 16.46
N SER A 695 -0.46 -10.04 17.36
CA SER A 695 -1.02 -8.72 17.04
C SER A 695 0.07 -7.66 17.08
N SER A 696 0.04 -6.75 16.11
CA SER A 696 0.99 -5.62 16.04
C SER A 696 0.79 -4.53 17.10
N GLN A 697 -0.27 -4.61 17.92
CA GLN A 697 -0.57 -3.66 19.01
C GLN A 697 0.01 -4.08 20.35
#